data_AF-Q2QHU9-F1
#
_entry.id   AF-Q2QHU9-F1
#
_cell.length_a   1.000
_cell.length_b   1.000
_cell.length_c   1.000
_cell.angle_alpha   90.00
_cell.angle_beta   90.00
_cell.angle_gamma   90.00
#
_symmetry.space_group_name_H-M   'P 1'
#
loop_
_entity.id
_entity.type
_entity.pdbx_description
1 polymer ?
#
loop_
_entity_poly.entity_id
_entity_poly.type
_entity_poly.pdbx_seq_one_letter_code
_entity_poly.pdbx_strand_id
1 'polypeptide(L)'
;MYLNTAVFNIYGDNIVECSRAFHYILEGFKLANISITQEYDLQNITTPKFCIYTDKFRYIFIFIPGTSASRWNKDIYKELVLNNGGPLKEGADAIITRIFSEDSELVLASMEFSAALPAGNNTWQRSGRAYSLTAANIPYFYIVQLGGKEIKKGKDGKSDKFATRLPNPALSLSFTLNTIKKPAPSLIVYDQAPEADSAISDLYSNCYGIDDFSLYLFKLITEENNLHELKNIYNKNVEFLQLRSVDEKGKNFSGKDYKYIFEHKDPYKGLTEVVKERKIPWKKKTATKTFENFPLRNQAPIFRLIDFLSTKSYGIVSKDSLPLTFIPSEHRVEVANYICNQLYIDKVSDEFVKWIYKKEDLAICIINGFKPGGDDSRPDRGLPPFTKMLTNLDILTLMFGPAPPTQWDYLDSDPEKLNKTNGLWQSIFAFSDAILVDSSTRDNNKFVYNAYLKEHWVVQREKKESNTPISYFPKSVGEHDVDTSLHILFTYIGKHFESACNPPGGDWSGVSLLKNNIEYRWTSMYRVSQDGTKRPDHIYQLVYNSTDTLLLIESKGIKNDLLKSKEANVGIGMINYLKNLMARDYTAVKKDGEWKNIHGQMTLDKFLTFSAVAYLFTTDFDNEYTSAAELLVHSNTQLAFALEIKEKNSVMHIFTANTVAYNFAEYLLETMRNSHLPLKIYKPI
;
A
#
# COMPACT_ATOMS: atom_id res chain seq x y z
N MET A 1 -22.24 -30.55 -21.74
CA MET A 1 -22.93 -29.33 -21.25
C MET A 1 -21.88 -28.24 -21.22
N TYR A 2 -22.01 -27.17 -22.02
CA TYR A 2 -21.03 -26.08 -22.00
C TYR A 2 -21.21 -25.29 -20.71
N LEU A 3 -20.17 -25.19 -19.88
CA LEU A 3 -20.19 -24.34 -18.69
C LEU A 3 -20.24 -22.88 -19.12
N ASN A 4 -21.04 -22.07 -18.44
CA ASN A 4 -21.01 -20.63 -18.64
C ASN A 4 -19.64 -20.10 -18.23
N THR A 5 -19.00 -19.30 -19.08
CA THR A 5 -17.65 -18.79 -18.81
C THR A 5 -17.69 -17.31 -18.44
N ALA A 6 -17.03 -16.95 -17.35
CA ALA A 6 -16.82 -15.56 -16.94
C ALA A 6 -15.32 -15.29 -16.80
N VAL A 7 -14.86 -14.15 -17.35
CA VAL A 7 -13.44 -13.79 -17.39
C VAL A 7 -13.22 -12.52 -16.59
N PHE A 8 -12.17 -12.52 -15.77
CA PHE A 8 -11.79 -11.45 -14.88
C PHE A 8 -10.31 -11.15 -15.02
N ASN A 9 -9.94 -9.87 -14.97
CA ASN A 9 -8.56 -9.48 -14.78
C ASN A 9 -8.35 -9.08 -13.31
N ILE A 10 -7.19 -9.45 -12.78
CA ILE A 10 -6.69 -8.98 -11.50
C ILE A 10 -5.43 -8.18 -11.79
N TYR A 11 -5.57 -6.87 -11.81
CA TYR A 11 -4.43 -5.95 -11.87
C TYR A 11 -3.85 -5.84 -10.48
N GLY A 12 -2.56 -6.11 -10.32
CA GLY A 12 -1.86 -5.91 -9.05
C GLY A 12 -0.63 -5.06 -9.27
N ASP A 13 -0.21 -4.31 -8.26
CA ASP A 13 1.08 -3.59 -8.30
C ASP A 13 2.25 -4.55 -8.50
N ASN A 14 2.09 -5.79 -8.05
CA ASN A 14 2.97 -6.92 -8.32
C ASN A 14 2.19 -8.25 -8.27
N ILE A 15 2.88 -9.37 -8.45
CA ILE A 15 2.25 -10.70 -8.47
C ILE A 15 1.65 -11.10 -7.11
N VAL A 16 2.29 -10.72 -6.00
CA VAL A 16 1.81 -11.04 -4.65
C VAL A 16 0.45 -10.40 -4.41
N GLU A 17 0.25 -9.16 -4.85
CA GLU A 17 -1.05 -8.50 -4.69
C GLU A 17 -2.14 -9.08 -5.60
N CYS A 18 -1.77 -9.60 -6.79
CA CYS A 18 -2.70 -10.38 -7.61
C CYS A 18 -3.13 -11.66 -6.88
N SER A 19 -2.16 -12.42 -6.38
CA SER A 19 -2.39 -13.68 -5.66
C SER A 19 -3.19 -13.48 -4.36
N ARG A 20 -2.96 -12.38 -3.63
CA ARG A 20 -3.71 -12.03 -2.42
C ARG A 20 -5.16 -11.67 -2.73
N ALA A 21 -5.41 -10.88 -3.76
CA ALA A 21 -6.77 -10.61 -4.21
C ALA A 21 -7.49 -11.91 -4.61
N PHE A 22 -6.81 -12.79 -5.36
CA PHE A 22 -7.34 -14.10 -5.74
C PHE A 22 -7.59 -15.02 -4.53
N HIS A 23 -6.75 -14.96 -3.49
CA HIS A 23 -6.93 -15.73 -2.27
C HIS A 23 -8.26 -15.39 -1.56
N TYR A 24 -8.60 -14.09 -1.44
CA TYR A 24 -9.89 -13.71 -0.85
C TYR A 24 -11.10 -14.15 -1.69
N ILE A 25 -10.95 -14.22 -3.01
CA ILE A 25 -11.97 -14.80 -3.89
C ILE A 25 -12.16 -16.29 -3.58
N LEU A 26 -11.06 -17.05 -3.50
CA LEU A 26 -11.10 -18.48 -3.17
C LEU A 26 -11.72 -18.75 -1.80
N GLU A 27 -11.36 -17.97 -0.78
CA GLU A 27 -11.99 -18.07 0.54
C GLU A 27 -13.50 -17.76 0.48
N GLY A 28 -13.92 -16.82 -0.36
CA GLY A 28 -15.35 -16.56 -0.61
C GLY A 28 -16.10 -17.78 -1.14
N PHE A 29 -15.55 -18.50 -2.13
CA PHE A 29 -16.13 -19.75 -2.63
C PHE A 29 -16.23 -20.82 -1.53
N LYS A 30 -15.19 -20.93 -0.71
CA LYS A 30 -15.13 -21.88 0.42
C LYS A 30 -16.17 -21.54 1.50
N LEU A 31 -16.29 -20.28 1.90
CA LEU A 31 -17.28 -19.80 2.88
C LEU A 31 -18.71 -19.98 2.37
N ALA A 32 -18.93 -19.84 1.06
CA ALA A 32 -20.20 -20.14 0.42
C ALA A 32 -20.48 -21.66 0.25
N ASN A 33 -19.58 -22.53 0.73
CA ASN A 33 -19.65 -23.99 0.60
C ASN A 33 -19.79 -24.47 -0.86
N ILE A 34 -19.17 -23.75 -1.80
CA ILE A 34 -19.16 -24.12 -3.21
C ILE A 34 -17.98 -25.04 -3.49
N SER A 35 -18.26 -26.24 -4.00
CA SER A 35 -17.22 -27.14 -4.47
C SER A 35 -16.56 -26.58 -5.72
N ILE A 36 -15.23 -26.46 -5.69
CA ILE A 36 -14.44 -25.94 -6.80
C ILE A 36 -13.32 -26.90 -7.18
N THR A 37 -12.97 -26.91 -8.46
CA THR A 37 -11.69 -27.43 -8.95
C THR A 37 -10.90 -26.31 -9.58
N GLN A 38 -9.57 -26.35 -9.45
CA GLN A 38 -8.66 -25.32 -9.95
C GLN A 38 -7.75 -25.89 -11.03
N GLU A 39 -7.58 -25.13 -12.10
CA GLU A 39 -6.57 -25.38 -13.14
C GLU A 39 -5.81 -24.10 -13.44
N TYR A 40 -4.60 -24.25 -13.97
CA TYR A 40 -3.73 -23.13 -14.32
C TYR A 40 -3.34 -23.22 -15.80
N ASP A 41 -3.41 -22.10 -16.52
CA ASP A 41 -2.84 -21.95 -17.87
C ASP A 41 -1.68 -20.96 -17.80
N LEU A 42 -0.48 -21.51 -17.94
CA LEU A 42 0.79 -20.79 -17.85
C LEU A 42 1.48 -20.62 -19.20
N GLN A 43 0.75 -20.78 -20.32
CA GLN A 43 1.34 -20.56 -21.66
C GLN A 43 2.03 -19.19 -21.74
N ASN A 44 1.39 -18.18 -21.17
CA ASN A 44 1.98 -16.87 -20.93
C ASN A 44 2.23 -16.67 -19.42
N ILE A 45 3.48 -16.84 -19.00
CA ILE A 45 3.87 -16.71 -17.59
C ILE A 45 3.82 -15.27 -17.08
N THR A 46 3.80 -14.26 -17.97
CA THR A 46 3.73 -12.85 -17.59
C THR A 46 2.32 -12.41 -17.17
N THR A 47 1.30 -13.15 -17.65
CA THR A 47 -0.11 -12.99 -17.28
C THR A 47 -0.75 -14.37 -17.07
N PRO A 48 -0.38 -15.07 -15.98
CA PRO A 48 -0.84 -16.44 -15.74
C PRO A 48 -2.36 -16.45 -15.54
N LYS A 49 -3.00 -17.54 -16.00
CA LYS A 49 -4.45 -17.70 -15.89
C LYS A 49 -4.80 -18.78 -14.87
N PHE A 50 -5.77 -18.46 -14.03
CA PHE A 50 -6.32 -19.32 -13.00
C PHE A 50 -7.78 -19.61 -13.33
N CYS A 51 -8.11 -20.89 -13.53
CA CYS A 51 -9.46 -21.33 -13.83
C CYS A 51 -10.08 -21.97 -12.58
N ILE A 52 -11.26 -21.50 -12.19
CA ILE A 52 -12.11 -22.13 -11.18
C ILE A 52 -13.31 -22.75 -11.88
N TYR A 53 -13.51 -24.05 -11.69
CA TYR A 53 -14.70 -24.74 -12.18
C TYR A 53 -15.65 -25.05 -11.04
N THR A 54 -16.92 -24.76 -11.28
CA THR A 54 -18.06 -25.18 -10.48
C THR A 54 -18.97 -26.05 -11.35
N ASP A 55 -20.04 -26.60 -10.78
CA ASP A 55 -21.01 -27.41 -11.54
C ASP A 55 -21.66 -26.66 -12.73
N LYS A 56 -21.70 -25.32 -12.68
CA LYS A 56 -22.43 -24.48 -13.64
C LYS A 56 -21.56 -23.51 -14.42
N PHE A 57 -20.46 -23.06 -13.81
CA PHE A 57 -19.63 -21.98 -14.34
C PHE A 57 -18.15 -22.34 -14.36
N ARG A 58 -17.46 -21.80 -15.35
CA ARG A 58 -16.02 -21.68 -15.44
C ARG A 58 -15.64 -20.22 -15.25
N TYR A 59 -14.94 -19.91 -14.17
CA TYR A 59 -14.40 -18.58 -13.91
C TYR A 59 -12.92 -18.57 -14.29
N ILE A 60 -12.49 -17.59 -15.09
CA ILE A 60 -11.11 -17.43 -15.54
C ILE A 60 -10.59 -16.11 -14.96
N PHE A 61 -9.52 -16.18 -14.17
CA PHE A 61 -8.84 -15.04 -13.59
C PHE A 61 -7.47 -14.89 -14.24
N ILE A 62 -7.21 -13.74 -14.83
CA ILE A 62 -5.94 -13.42 -15.49
C ILE A 62 -5.20 -12.43 -14.59
N PHE A 63 -4.01 -12.80 -14.13
CA PHE A 63 -3.19 -11.90 -13.32
C PHE A 63 -2.43 -10.94 -14.23
N ILE A 64 -2.42 -9.66 -13.88
CA ILE A 64 -1.74 -8.60 -14.65
C ILE A 64 -0.86 -7.81 -13.67
N PRO A 65 0.38 -8.28 -13.41
CA PRO A 65 1.27 -7.69 -12.42
C PRO A 65 2.01 -6.45 -12.96
N GLY A 66 2.06 -5.40 -12.14
CA GLY A 66 2.49 -4.05 -12.52
C GLY A 66 1.37 -3.29 -13.24
N THR A 67 1.30 -1.97 -13.09
CA THR A 67 0.16 -1.17 -13.61
C THR A 67 0.58 0.01 -14.49
N SER A 68 1.88 0.18 -14.74
CA SER A 68 2.43 1.34 -15.46
C SER A 68 2.35 1.19 -17.00
N ALA A 69 2.22 2.33 -17.68
CA ALA A 69 2.31 2.41 -19.14
C ALA A 69 3.71 2.10 -19.72
N SER A 70 4.75 2.05 -18.88
CA SER A 70 6.06 1.59 -19.34
C SER A 70 6.05 0.08 -19.61
N ARG A 71 5.24 -0.66 -18.86
CA ARG A 71 5.09 -2.11 -18.98
C ARG A 71 3.95 -2.51 -19.91
N TRP A 72 2.80 -1.87 -19.79
CA TRP A 72 1.60 -2.23 -20.54
C TRP A 72 1.32 -1.27 -21.69
N ASN A 73 0.39 -1.63 -22.56
CA ASN A 73 -0.03 -0.75 -23.64
C ASN A 73 -0.74 0.53 -23.15
N LYS A 74 -1.18 0.56 -21.88
CA LYS A 74 -1.81 1.69 -21.21
C LYS A 74 -1.37 1.83 -19.75
N ASP A 75 -1.68 2.97 -19.15
CA ASP A 75 -1.59 3.19 -17.71
C ASP A 75 -2.94 2.78 -17.09
N ILE A 76 -2.95 1.67 -16.34
CA ILE A 76 -4.18 1.04 -15.85
C ILE A 76 -4.99 2.00 -14.99
N TYR A 77 -4.34 2.71 -14.06
CA TYR A 77 -5.01 3.62 -13.14
C TYR A 77 -5.45 4.91 -13.83
N LYS A 78 -4.70 5.38 -14.82
CA LYS A 78 -5.16 6.49 -15.65
C LYS A 78 -6.48 6.13 -16.36
N GLU A 79 -6.54 4.95 -16.97
CA GLU A 79 -7.71 4.54 -17.75
C GLU A 79 -8.90 4.20 -16.86
N LEU A 80 -8.70 3.38 -15.84
CA LEU A 80 -9.78 2.91 -14.99
C LEU A 80 -10.23 3.94 -13.96
N VAL A 81 -9.34 4.81 -13.46
CA VAL A 81 -9.65 5.72 -12.34
C VAL A 81 -9.66 7.19 -12.76
N LEU A 82 -8.54 7.69 -13.32
CA LEU A 82 -8.41 9.13 -13.63
C LEU A 82 -9.44 9.58 -14.68
N ASN A 83 -9.57 8.81 -15.77
CA ASN A 83 -10.51 9.11 -16.87
C ASN A 83 -11.99 8.95 -16.45
N ASN A 84 -12.26 8.19 -15.37
CA ASN A 84 -13.59 7.97 -14.82
C ASN A 84 -13.96 8.89 -13.64
N GLY A 85 -13.18 9.95 -13.40
CA GLY A 85 -13.52 11.00 -12.42
C GLY A 85 -12.69 10.99 -11.14
N GLY A 86 -11.73 10.06 -11.01
CA GLY A 86 -10.74 10.11 -9.94
C GLY A 86 -9.86 11.37 -10.07
N PRO A 87 -9.56 12.11 -8.99
CA PRO A 87 -8.68 13.26 -9.04
C PRO A 87 -7.19 12.90 -9.13
N LEU A 88 -6.76 11.75 -8.61
CA LEU A 88 -5.36 11.34 -8.55
C LEU A 88 -5.03 10.18 -9.49
N LYS A 89 -3.74 10.04 -9.81
CA LYS A 89 -3.19 8.94 -10.61
C LYS A 89 -2.77 7.73 -9.76
N GLU A 90 -2.73 7.88 -8.44
CA GLU A 90 -2.28 6.82 -7.54
C GLU A 90 -3.32 5.71 -7.46
N GLY A 91 -2.85 4.48 -7.65
CA GLY A 91 -3.68 3.29 -7.64
C GLY A 91 -3.75 2.59 -6.29
N ALA A 92 -4.65 1.62 -6.18
CA ALA A 92 -4.66 0.67 -5.08
C ALA A 92 -3.55 -0.39 -5.26
N ASP A 93 -3.47 -1.39 -4.40
CA ASP A 93 -2.51 -2.48 -4.59
C ASP A 93 -3.06 -3.53 -5.57
N ALA A 94 -4.40 -3.68 -5.64
CA ALA A 94 -5.05 -4.50 -6.66
C ALA A 94 -6.41 -3.93 -7.12
N ILE A 95 -6.80 -4.24 -8.36
CA ILE A 95 -8.12 -4.02 -8.95
C ILE A 95 -8.60 -5.30 -9.62
N ILE A 96 -9.85 -5.68 -9.34
CA ILE A 96 -10.55 -6.73 -10.06
C ILE A 96 -11.49 -6.10 -11.08
N THR A 97 -11.45 -6.61 -12.31
CA THR A 97 -12.40 -6.25 -13.37
C THR A 97 -13.03 -7.49 -13.97
N ARG A 98 -14.18 -7.30 -14.63
CA ARG A 98 -14.84 -8.31 -15.45
C ARG A 98 -14.77 -7.93 -16.91
N ILE A 99 -14.48 -8.92 -17.75
CA ILE A 99 -14.44 -8.78 -19.20
C ILE A 99 -15.76 -9.30 -19.78
N PHE A 100 -16.48 -8.43 -20.50
CA PHE A 100 -17.72 -8.78 -21.19
C PHE A 100 -17.50 -9.03 -22.69
N SER A 101 -16.58 -8.27 -23.29
CA SER A 101 -16.15 -8.42 -24.68
C SER A 101 -14.73 -7.87 -24.83
N GLU A 102 -14.13 -8.00 -26.01
CA GLU A 102 -12.77 -7.51 -26.27
C GLU A 102 -12.57 -6.03 -25.94
N ASP A 103 -13.62 -5.20 -26.05
CA ASP A 103 -13.56 -3.75 -25.80
C ASP A 103 -14.29 -3.31 -24.52
N SER A 104 -14.83 -4.24 -23.72
CA SER A 104 -15.66 -3.91 -22.56
C SER A 104 -15.15 -4.59 -21.29
N GLU A 105 -14.67 -3.73 -20.39
CA GLU A 105 -14.16 -4.08 -19.08
C GLU A 105 -14.88 -3.26 -18.00
N LEU A 106 -15.43 -3.95 -17.00
CA LEU A 106 -16.10 -3.33 -15.85
C LEU A 106 -15.26 -3.50 -14.60
N VAL A 107 -14.95 -2.40 -13.92
CA VAL A 107 -14.27 -2.43 -12.63
C VAL A 107 -15.23 -2.88 -11.54
N LEU A 108 -14.84 -3.90 -10.78
CA LEU A 108 -15.67 -4.48 -9.74
C LEU A 108 -15.30 -3.97 -8.33
N ALA A 109 -14.02 -4.09 -7.97
CA ALA A 109 -13.52 -3.67 -6.66
C ALA A 109 -12.03 -3.40 -6.70
N SER A 110 -11.56 -2.59 -5.75
CA SER A 110 -10.15 -2.29 -5.53
C SER A 110 -9.74 -2.59 -4.08
N MET A 111 -8.50 -3.01 -3.91
CA MET A 111 -7.96 -3.50 -2.64
C MET A 111 -6.62 -2.85 -2.35
N GLU A 112 -6.46 -2.48 -1.10
CA GLU A 112 -5.25 -1.91 -0.55
C GLU A 112 -4.84 -2.78 0.63
N PHE A 113 -3.60 -3.24 0.62
CA PHE A 113 -3.13 -4.19 1.60
C PHE A 113 -2.05 -3.57 2.48
N SER A 114 -2.22 -3.67 3.81
CA SER A 114 -1.19 -3.19 4.73
C SER A 114 -1.00 -4.14 5.90
N ALA A 115 0.16 -4.80 5.92
CA ALA A 115 0.73 -5.43 7.09
C ALA A 115 1.41 -4.40 8.00
N ALA A 116 1.78 -3.22 7.46
CA ALA A 116 2.28 -2.12 8.27
C ALA A 116 1.15 -1.54 9.15
N LEU A 117 1.48 -1.23 10.41
CA LEU A 117 0.52 -0.64 11.35
C LEU A 117 0.10 0.76 10.85
N PRO A 118 -1.20 1.06 10.69
CA PRO A 118 -1.69 2.37 10.21
C PRO A 118 -1.58 3.42 11.32
N ALA A 119 -0.34 3.79 11.65
CA ALA A 119 0.01 4.78 12.67
C ALA A 119 1.04 5.77 12.13
N GLY A 120 1.06 6.98 12.71
CA GLY A 120 1.96 8.05 12.27
C GLY A 120 1.62 8.56 10.88
N ASN A 121 2.63 8.86 10.06
CA ASN A 121 2.41 9.45 8.73
C ASN A 121 1.73 8.48 7.74
N ASN A 122 1.80 7.16 7.99
CA ASN A 122 1.06 6.17 7.21
C ASN A 122 -0.46 6.28 7.40
N THR A 123 -0.92 7.00 8.43
CA THR A 123 -2.34 7.15 8.75
C THR A 123 -3.14 7.66 7.55
N TRP A 124 -2.69 8.74 6.90
CA TRP A 124 -3.49 9.42 5.86
C TRP A 124 -3.02 9.14 4.43
N GLN A 125 -1.87 8.47 4.24
CA GLN A 125 -1.26 8.26 2.93
C GLN A 125 -2.22 7.56 1.93
N ARG A 126 -3.10 6.67 2.42
CA ARG A 126 -4.04 5.91 1.58
C ARG A 126 -5.35 6.65 1.27
N SER A 127 -5.62 7.80 1.90
CA SER A 127 -6.86 8.56 1.68
C SER A 127 -6.99 9.10 0.26
N GLY A 128 -5.88 9.44 -0.41
CA GLY A 128 -5.91 9.89 -1.80
C GLY A 128 -6.42 8.82 -2.78
N ARG A 129 -5.96 7.58 -2.61
CA ARG A 129 -6.39 6.40 -3.39
C ARG A 129 -7.86 6.10 -3.13
N ALA A 130 -8.23 6.01 -1.85
CA ALA A 130 -9.59 5.75 -1.40
C ALA A 130 -10.59 6.76 -1.99
N TYR A 131 -10.31 8.06 -1.85
CA TYR A 131 -11.17 9.09 -2.44
C TYR A 131 -11.22 8.97 -3.96
N SER A 132 -10.08 8.71 -4.61
CA SER A 132 -10.04 8.72 -6.07
C SER A 132 -10.79 7.57 -6.71
N LEU A 133 -10.67 6.37 -6.15
CA LEU A 133 -11.40 5.19 -6.60
C LEU A 133 -12.90 5.37 -6.36
N THR A 134 -13.31 5.82 -5.17
CA THR A 134 -14.73 6.07 -4.90
C THR A 134 -15.33 7.21 -5.72
N ALA A 135 -14.55 8.24 -6.07
CA ALA A 135 -14.97 9.29 -7.00
C ALA A 135 -15.14 8.76 -8.43
N ALA A 136 -14.37 7.74 -8.82
CA ALA A 136 -14.52 7.01 -10.07
C ALA A 136 -15.59 5.88 -9.99
N ASN A 137 -16.40 5.86 -8.93
CA ASN A 137 -17.42 4.84 -8.66
C ASN A 137 -16.87 3.40 -8.53
N ILE A 138 -15.64 3.27 -8.02
CA ILE A 138 -14.98 1.97 -7.77
C ILE A 138 -14.96 1.71 -6.25
N PRO A 139 -15.54 0.59 -5.77
CA PRO A 139 -15.42 0.18 -4.38
C PRO A 139 -13.95 0.05 -3.94
N TYR A 140 -13.63 0.58 -2.77
CA TYR A 140 -12.28 0.56 -2.19
C TYR A 140 -12.27 -0.11 -0.82
N PHE A 141 -11.46 -1.14 -0.67
CA PHE A 141 -11.29 -1.85 0.60
C PHE A 141 -9.84 -1.75 1.05
N TYR A 142 -9.64 -1.25 2.28
CA TYR A 142 -8.34 -1.17 2.93
C TYR A 142 -8.20 -2.29 3.96
N ILE A 143 -7.43 -3.32 3.64
CA ILE A 143 -7.24 -4.49 4.51
C ILE A 143 -6.11 -4.20 5.49
N VAL A 144 -6.43 -4.23 6.79
CA VAL A 144 -5.51 -3.84 7.86
C VAL A 144 -5.60 -4.80 9.04
N GLN A 145 -4.44 -5.18 9.59
CA GLN A 145 -4.35 -5.99 10.80
C GLN A 145 -4.48 -5.17 12.08
N LEU A 146 -5.27 -5.66 13.04
CA LEU A 146 -5.40 -5.15 14.40
C LEU A 146 -4.53 -5.95 15.37
N GLY A 147 -3.86 -5.23 16.28
CA GLY A 147 -3.07 -5.85 17.33
C GLY A 147 -1.60 -6.15 16.97
N GLY A 148 -1.14 -5.71 15.80
CA GLY A 148 0.26 -5.91 15.41
C GLY A 148 1.23 -5.13 16.29
N LYS A 149 2.46 -5.64 16.39
CA LYS A 149 3.46 -5.16 17.36
C LYS A 149 4.64 -4.48 16.66
N GLU A 150 4.99 -3.27 17.13
CA GLU A 150 6.17 -2.55 16.66
C GLU A 150 7.33 -2.74 17.65
N ILE A 151 8.54 -3.03 17.15
CA ILE A 151 9.76 -3.01 17.94
C ILE A 151 10.11 -1.56 18.30
N LYS A 152 10.18 -1.26 19.58
CA LYS A 152 10.72 -0.03 20.14
C LYS A 152 12.00 -0.34 20.91
N LYS A 153 13.02 0.50 20.74
CA LYS A 153 14.16 0.48 21.67
C LYS A 153 13.66 0.81 23.08
N GLY A 154 14.09 0.00 24.03
CA GLY A 154 13.93 0.20 25.46
C GLY A 154 14.60 1.50 25.91
N LYS A 155 14.23 1.96 27.10
CA LYS A 155 14.77 3.21 27.68
C LYS A 155 16.30 3.14 27.91
N ASP A 156 16.86 1.94 27.94
CA ASP A 156 18.29 1.63 28.07
C ASP A 156 19.04 1.67 26.71
N GLY A 157 18.31 1.81 25.60
CA GLY A 157 18.86 1.78 24.24
C GLY A 157 19.34 0.40 23.77
N LYS A 158 19.17 -0.65 24.60
CA LYS A 158 19.75 -2.00 24.40
C LYS A 158 18.71 -3.12 24.35
N SER A 159 17.55 -2.97 24.98
CA SER A 159 16.47 -3.96 24.94
C SER A 159 15.43 -3.62 23.87
N ASP A 160 14.89 -4.61 23.16
CA ASP A 160 13.74 -4.41 22.28
C ASP A 160 12.44 -4.60 23.09
N LYS A 161 11.51 -3.65 23.00
CA LYS A 161 10.17 -3.73 23.56
C LYS A 161 9.13 -3.73 22.46
N PHE A 162 8.19 -4.65 22.51
CA PHE A 162 7.05 -4.67 21.60
C PHE A 162 5.92 -3.78 22.13
N ALA A 163 5.39 -2.91 21.27
CA ALA A 163 4.21 -2.13 21.57
C ALA A 163 3.12 -2.41 20.54
N THR A 164 1.94 -2.82 21.03
CA THR A 164 0.74 -2.96 20.22
C THR A 164 0.36 -1.61 19.62
N ARG A 165 0.13 -1.56 18.31
CA ARG A 165 -0.44 -0.39 17.66
C ARG A 165 -1.81 -0.71 17.14
N LEU A 166 -2.70 0.26 17.27
CA LEU A 166 -4.03 0.25 16.67
C LEU A 166 -4.12 1.40 15.68
N PRO A 167 -4.97 1.27 14.65
CA PRO A 167 -5.26 2.36 13.73
C PRO A 167 -5.66 3.63 14.46
N ASN A 168 -5.26 4.78 13.88
CA ASN A 168 -5.78 6.05 14.33
C ASN A 168 -7.29 6.10 14.04
N PRO A 169 -8.16 6.34 15.04
CA PRO A 169 -9.60 6.38 14.83
C PRO A 169 -10.05 7.43 13.80
N ALA A 170 -9.29 8.51 13.61
CA ALA A 170 -9.59 9.51 12.57
C ALA A 170 -9.54 8.91 11.15
N LEU A 171 -8.69 7.90 10.92
CA LEU A 171 -8.62 7.19 9.65
C LEU A 171 -9.90 6.41 9.38
N SER A 172 -10.27 5.53 10.31
CA SER A 172 -11.50 4.74 10.22
C SER A 172 -12.72 5.63 10.07
N LEU A 173 -12.80 6.72 10.85
CA LEU A 173 -13.88 7.71 10.73
C LEU A 173 -13.95 8.31 9.32
N SER A 174 -12.81 8.74 8.75
CA SER A 174 -12.78 9.33 7.41
C SER A 174 -13.25 8.37 6.31
N PHE A 175 -12.92 7.08 6.43
CA PHE A 175 -13.36 6.04 5.49
C PHE A 175 -14.86 5.78 5.59
N THR A 176 -15.36 5.62 6.82
CA THR A 176 -16.80 5.43 7.07
C THR A 176 -17.62 6.63 6.60
N LEU A 177 -17.18 7.86 6.87
CA LEU A 177 -17.85 9.08 6.38
C LEU A 177 -17.78 9.23 4.86
N ASN A 178 -16.67 8.86 4.22
CA ASN A 178 -16.56 8.89 2.77
C ASN A 178 -17.50 7.88 2.11
N THR A 179 -17.65 6.68 2.69
CA THR A 179 -18.60 5.64 2.23
C THR A 179 -20.04 6.14 2.17
N ILE A 180 -20.46 6.95 3.15
CA ILE A 180 -21.83 7.51 3.19
C ILE A 180 -22.02 8.58 2.11
N LYS A 181 -20.95 9.29 1.75
CA LYS A 181 -21.00 10.44 0.84
C LYS A 181 -20.86 10.06 -0.63
N LYS A 182 -20.14 8.99 -0.92
CA LYS A 182 -19.76 8.58 -2.28
C LYS A 182 -20.68 7.47 -2.79
N PRO A 183 -20.84 7.34 -4.13
CA PRO A 183 -21.68 6.30 -4.71
C PRO A 183 -21.10 4.90 -4.53
N ALA A 184 -19.77 4.79 -4.41
CA ALA A 184 -19.07 3.56 -4.10
C ALA A 184 -18.46 3.60 -2.68
N PRO A 185 -18.39 2.46 -1.98
CA PRO A 185 -17.88 2.40 -0.61
C PRO A 185 -16.35 2.53 -0.54
N SER A 186 -15.87 3.05 0.58
CA SER A 186 -14.46 3.12 0.97
C SER A 186 -14.33 2.65 2.41
N LEU A 187 -14.14 1.36 2.62
CA LEU A 187 -14.18 0.74 3.96
C LEU A 187 -12.85 0.11 4.34
N ILE A 188 -12.59 0.05 5.65
CA ILE A 188 -11.46 -0.72 6.18
C ILE A 188 -11.95 -2.13 6.52
N VAL A 189 -11.23 -3.15 6.08
CA VAL A 189 -11.47 -4.55 6.44
C VAL A 189 -10.43 -4.91 7.50
N TYR A 190 -10.88 -5.06 8.75
CA TYR A 190 -9.99 -5.43 9.83
C TYR A 190 -9.73 -6.94 9.83
N ASP A 191 -8.46 -7.30 9.98
CA ASP A 191 -8.00 -8.66 10.19
C ASP A 191 -7.30 -8.76 11.55
N GLN A 192 -7.17 -9.97 12.09
CA GLN A 192 -6.37 -10.20 13.28
C GLN A 192 -4.88 -10.24 12.91
N ALA A 193 -4.04 -9.44 13.58
CA ALA A 193 -2.60 -9.57 13.42
C ALA A 193 -2.11 -10.93 13.94
N PRO A 194 -1.17 -11.61 13.26
CA PRO A 194 -0.63 -12.90 13.71
C PRO A 194 -0.10 -12.87 15.16
N GLU A 195 0.50 -11.76 15.56
CA GLU A 195 1.09 -11.55 16.88
C GLU A 195 0.15 -10.83 17.88
N ALA A 196 -1.14 -10.67 17.57
CA ALA A 196 -2.08 -10.01 18.46
C ALA A 196 -2.18 -10.74 19.81
N ASP A 197 -2.18 -9.98 20.91
CA ASP A 197 -2.44 -10.51 22.25
C ASP A 197 -3.90 -10.95 22.37
N SER A 198 -4.18 -12.04 23.11
CA SER A 198 -5.55 -12.58 23.24
C SER A 198 -6.55 -11.53 23.72
N ALA A 199 -6.17 -10.68 24.68
CA ALA A 199 -7.03 -9.59 25.17
C ALA A 199 -7.41 -8.58 24.08
N ILE A 200 -6.51 -8.28 23.14
CA ILE A 200 -6.80 -7.41 21.99
C ILE A 200 -7.66 -8.17 20.98
N SER A 201 -7.35 -9.44 20.74
CA SER A 201 -8.13 -10.28 19.83
C SER A 201 -9.58 -10.43 20.28
N ASP A 202 -9.81 -10.67 21.57
CA ASP A 202 -11.13 -10.81 22.16
C ASP A 202 -11.90 -9.48 22.09
N LEU A 203 -11.22 -8.37 22.43
CA LEU A 203 -11.83 -7.03 22.42
C LEU A 203 -12.35 -6.63 21.03
N TYR A 204 -11.60 -6.94 19.97
CA TYR A 204 -11.95 -6.56 18.59
C TYR A 204 -12.51 -7.72 17.75
N SER A 205 -12.89 -8.84 18.37
CA SER A 205 -13.41 -10.04 17.69
C SER A 205 -14.56 -9.74 16.74
N ASN A 206 -15.50 -8.88 17.15
CA ASN A 206 -16.62 -8.46 16.31
C ASN A 206 -16.23 -7.50 15.18
N CYS A 207 -15.04 -6.88 15.23
CA CYS A 207 -14.58 -5.95 14.20
C CYS A 207 -13.94 -6.65 12.99
N TYR A 208 -13.53 -7.92 13.13
CA TYR A 208 -12.86 -8.64 12.05
C TYR A 208 -13.78 -8.90 10.87
N GLY A 209 -13.40 -8.47 9.67
CA GLY A 209 -14.27 -8.41 8.49
C GLY A 209 -13.84 -9.27 7.31
N ILE A 210 -12.79 -10.10 7.44
CA ILE A 210 -12.24 -10.86 6.32
C ILE A 210 -13.26 -11.83 5.70
N ASP A 211 -14.08 -12.49 6.51
CA ASP A 211 -15.10 -13.40 6.00
C ASP A 211 -16.20 -12.66 5.22
N ASP A 212 -16.71 -11.55 5.75
CA ASP A 212 -17.69 -10.71 5.04
C ASP A 212 -17.10 -10.14 3.74
N PHE A 213 -15.83 -9.74 3.76
CA PHE A 213 -15.14 -9.24 2.58
C PHE A 213 -14.97 -10.33 1.51
N SER A 214 -14.59 -11.53 1.91
CA SER A 214 -14.43 -12.67 1.00
C SER A 214 -15.77 -13.09 0.39
N LEU A 215 -16.84 -13.12 1.20
CA LEU A 215 -18.20 -13.34 0.72
C LEU A 215 -18.71 -12.20 -0.19
N TYR A 216 -18.36 -10.95 0.11
CA TYR A 216 -18.66 -9.81 -0.75
C TYR A 216 -18.05 -10.00 -2.14
N LEU A 217 -16.76 -10.38 -2.22
CA LEU A 217 -16.09 -10.64 -3.49
C LEU A 217 -16.69 -11.83 -4.25
N PHE A 218 -16.98 -12.94 -3.55
CA PHE A 218 -17.67 -14.08 -4.13
C PHE A 218 -18.98 -13.65 -4.80
N LYS A 219 -19.85 -12.94 -4.05
CA LYS A 219 -21.13 -12.46 -4.58
C LYS A 219 -20.98 -11.45 -5.71
N LEU A 220 -19.94 -10.62 -5.67
CA LEU A 220 -19.64 -9.70 -6.77
C LEU A 220 -19.25 -10.44 -8.05
N ILE A 221 -18.49 -11.53 -7.93
CA ILE A 221 -18.05 -12.39 -9.04
C ILE A 221 -19.18 -13.25 -9.60
N THR A 222 -20.06 -13.75 -8.72
CA THR A 222 -21.24 -14.55 -9.09
C THR A 222 -22.48 -13.72 -9.43
N GLU A 223 -22.37 -12.39 -9.41
CA GLU A 223 -23.45 -11.42 -9.69
C GLU A 223 -24.64 -11.52 -8.72
N GLU A 224 -24.37 -11.92 -7.49
CA GLU A 224 -25.33 -11.98 -6.39
C GLU A 224 -25.40 -10.66 -5.61
N ASN A 225 -26.49 -10.46 -4.87
CA ASN A 225 -26.66 -9.29 -4.01
C ASN A 225 -25.70 -9.32 -2.82
N ASN A 226 -24.78 -8.35 -2.79
CA ASN A 226 -23.71 -8.21 -1.81
C ASN A 226 -23.94 -7.11 -0.75
N LEU A 227 -25.15 -6.53 -0.70
CA LEU A 227 -25.46 -5.41 0.22
C LEU A 227 -25.39 -5.82 1.69
N HIS A 228 -25.69 -7.08 2.00
CA HIS A 228 -25.63 -7.58 3.37
C HIS A 228 -24.19 -7.58 3.89
N GLU A 229 -23.27 -8.16 3.13
CA GLU A 229 -21.84 -8.24 3.46
C GLU A 229 -21.25 -6.84 3.56
N LEU A 230 -21.59 -5.95 2.63
CA LEU A 230 -21.15 -4.56 2.66
C LEU A 230 -21.63 -3.83 3.92
N LYS A 231 -22.88 -4.05 4.33
CA LYS A 231 -23.44 -3.49 5.57
C LYS A 231 -22.74 -4.05 6.80
N ASN A 232 -22.39 -5.33 6.82
CA ASN A 232 -21.63 -5.93 7.91
C ASN A 232 -20.24 -5.28 8.04
N ILE A 233 -19.49 -5.15 6.94
CA ILE A 233 -18.17 -4.48 6.93
C ILE A 233 -18.30 -3.03 7.44
N TYR A 234 -19.33 -2.29 7.00
CA TYR A 234 -19.61 -0.94 7.48
C TYR A 234 -19.85 -0.91 9.00
N ASN A 235 -20.72 -1.79 9.51
CA ASN A 235 -21.02 -1.87 10.94
C ASN A 235 -19.78 -2.19 11.78
N LYS A 236 -18.91 -3.08 11.28
CA LYS A 236 -17.62 -3.41 11.93
C LYS A 236 -16.69 -2.20 12.04
N ASN A 237 -16.71 -1.30 11.07
CA ASN A 237 -15.99 -0.02 11.16
C ASN A 237 -16.55 0.91 12.24
N VAL A 238 -17.87 0.98 12.36
CA VAL A 238 -18.53 1.76 13.41
C VAL A 238 -18.23 1.17 14.80
N GLU A 239 -18.29 -0.16 14.93
CA GLU A 239 -17.98 -0.86 16.19
C GLU A 239 -16.52 -0.64 16.61
N PHE A 240 -15.57 -0.73 15.67
CA PHE A 240 -14.17 -0.41 15.95
C PHE A 240 -14.00 0.99 16.53
N LEU A 241 -14.66 2.01 15.94
CA LEU A 241 -14.60 3.39 16.43
C LEU A 241 -15.15 3.52 17.85
N GLN A 242 -16.26 2.82 18.15
CA GLN A 242 -16.86 2.82 19.48
C GLN A 242 -15.95 2.16 20.52
N LEU A 243 -15.34 1.03 20.22
CA LEU A 243 -14.43 0.32 21.12
C LEU A 243 -13.11 1.06 21.33
N ARG A 244 -12.54 1.62 20.25
CA ARG A 244 -11.26 2.34 20.28
C ARG A 244 -11.28 3.56 21.22
N SER A 245 -12.48 4.10 21.49
CA SER A 245 -12.72 5.26 22.34
C SER A 245 -12.52 5.04 23.85
N VAL A 246 -12.45 3.79 24.30
CA VAL A 246 -12.40 3.42 25.73
C VAL A 246 -11.04 3.76 26.39
N ASP A 247 -9.99 3.96 25.58
CA ASP A 247 -8.61 4.04 26.07
C ASP A 247 -8.15 5.39 26.65
N GLU A 248 -8.85 6.51 26.44
CA GLU A 248 -8.29 7.83 26.79
C GLU A 248 -9.30 8.81 27.44
N LYS A 249 -9.13 9.03 28.76
CA LYS A 249 -9.93 9.97 29.57
C LYS A 249 -9.98 11.37 28.95
N GLY A 250 -11.11 11.70 28.30
CA GLY A 250 -11.55 13.06 27.98
C GLY A 250 -10.78 13.82 26.88
N LYS A 251 -9.77 13.22 26.24
CA LYS A 251 -8.94 13.87 25.21
C LYS A 251 -9.32 13.52 23.77
N ASN A 252 -10.15 12.50 23.60
CA ASN A 252 -10.63 12.00 22.33
C ASN A 252 -12.16 11.92 22.31
N PHE A 253 -12.71 11.58 21.14
CA PHE A 253 -14.11 11.20 21.00
C PHE A 253 -14.42 9.92 21.77
N SER A 254 -15.59 9.90 22.41
CA SER A 254 -16.15 8.75 23.10
C SER A 254 -16.96 7.85 22.15
N GLY A 255 -17.30 6.63 22.57
CA GLY A 255 -18.18 5.75 21.81
C GLY A 255 -19.57 6.35 21.60
N LYS A 256 -20.04 7.18 22.54
CA LYS A 256 -21.29 7.93 22.40
C LYS A 256 -21.19 9.02 21.33
N ASP A 257 -20.02 9.64 21.20
CA ASP A 257 -19.78 10.67 20.19
C ASP A 257 -19.86 10.05 18.80
N TYR A 258 -19.22 8.90 18.58
CA TYR A 258 -19.34 8.18 17.29
C TYR A 258 -20.76 7.69 17.02
N LYS A 259 -21.44 7.17 18.04
CA LYS A 259 -22.85 6.77 17.91
C LYS A 259 -23.71 7.96 17.47
N TYR A 260 -23.55 9.11 18.11
CA TYR A 260 -24.25 10.35 17.72
C TYR A 260 -23.95 10.73 16.27
N ILE A 261 -22.68 10.70 15.85
CA ILE A 261 -22.27 11.02 14.47
C ILE A 261 -23.02 10.14 13.46
N PHE A 262 -23.02 8.82 13.65
CA PHE A 262 -23.58 7.89 12.66
C PHE A 262 -25.11 7.73 12.74
N GLU A 263 -25.73 8.08 13.87
CA GLU A 263 -27.21 8.14 14.00
C GLU A 263 -27.79 9.49 13.56
N HIS A 264 -26.95 10.53 13.42
CA HIS A 264 -27.37 11.82 12.90
C HIS A 264 -27.79 11.71 11.42
N LYS A 265 -28.85 12.43 11.02
CA LYS A 265 -29.38 12.42 9.64
C LYS A 265 -28.33 12.82 8.60
N ASP A 266 -27.41 13.68 8.98
CA ASP A 266 -26.22 14.06 8.23
C ASP A 266 -24.98 13.82 9.11
N PRO A 267 -24.24 12.71 8.91
CA PRO A 267 -23.09 12.38 9.74
C PRO A 267 -21.98 13.45 9.75
N TYR A 268 -21.81 14.23 8.68
CA TYR A 268 -20.83 15.33 8.70
C TYR A 268 -21.29 16.46 9.61
N LYS A 269 -22.59 16.79 9.59
CA LYS A 269 -23.14 17.75 10.54
C LYS A 269 -23.01 17.24 11.99
N GLY A 270 -23.34 15.97 12.23
CA GLY A 270 -23.15 15.34 13.54
C GLY A 270 -21.70 15.42 14.03
N LEU A 271 -20.73 15.22 13.14
CA LEU A 271 -19.30 15.42 13.43
C LEU A 271 -19.00 16.88 13.82
N THR A 272 -19.47 17.87 13.05
CA THR A 272 -19.20 19.28 13.36
C THR A 272 -19.78 19.70 14.73
N GLU A 273 -20.97 19.20 15.08
CA GLU A 273 -21.61 19.44 16.37
C GLU A 273 -20.77 18.84 17.51
N VAL A 274 -20.32 17.59 17.36
CA VAL A 274 -19.43 16.94 18.34
C VAL A 274 -18.11 17.71 18.48
N VAL A 275 -17.47 18.14 17.38
CA VAL A 275 -16.23 18.93 17.46
C VAL A 275 -16.45 20.23 18.25
N LYS A 276 -17.56 20.93 18.00
CA LYS A 276 -17.92 22.19 18.68
C LYS A 276 -18.32 21.99 20.14
N GLU A 277 -18.90 20.84 20.49
CA GLU A 277 -19.22 20.49 21.87
C GLU A 277 -17.96 20.11 22.65
N ARG A 278 -17.13 19.23 22.08
CA ARG A 278 -15.95 18.66 22.75
C ARG A 278 -14.81 19.66 22.87
N LYS A 279 -14.69 20.60 21.91
CA LYS A 279 -13.66 21.67 21.88
C LYS A 279 -12.26 21.16 22.19
N ILE A 280 -11.89 20.00 21.62
CA ILE A 280 -10.61 19.36 21.88
C ILE A 280 -9.50 20.33 21.47
N PRO A 281 -8.56 20.72 22.35
CA PRO A 281 -7.51 21.66 21.97
C PRO A 281 -6.63 21.10 20.87
N TRP A 282 -6.39 21.87 19.81
CA TRP A 282 -5.48 21.48 18.74
C TRP A 282 -4.07 22.06 18.96
N LYS A 283 -3.04 21.26 18.73
CA LYS A 283 -1.65 21.74 18.70
C LYS A 283 -0.80 20.90 17.75
N LYS A 284 -0.23 21.55 16.73
CA LYS A 284 0.75 20.90 15.84
C LYS A 284 2.11 20.75 16.54
N LYS A 285 2.64 19.52 16.57
CA LYS A 285 4.06 19.28 16.86
C LYS A 285 4.84 19.40 15.55
N THR A 286 5.82 20.31 15.53
CA THR A 286 6.73 20.53 14.41
C THR A 286 8.12 20.02 14.80
N ALA A 287 8.76 19.23 13.93
CA ALA A 287 10.06 18.64 14.21
C ALA A 287 11.15 19.71 14.20
N THR A 288 12.17 19.59 15.07
CA THR A 288 13.23 20.59 15.25
C THR A 288 13.96 20.93 13.93
N LYS A 289 14.20 19.93 13.08
CA LYS A 289 14.84 20.09 11.76
C LYS A 289 14.07 21.01 10.80
N THR A 290 12.77 21.14 10.98
CA THR A 290 11.95 22.06 10.18
C THR A 290 12.35 23.52 10.44
N PHE A 291 12.89 23.81 11.62
CA PHE A 291 13.32 25.15 12.01
C PHE A 291 14.72 25.52 11.51
N GLU A 292 15.54 24.54 11.11
CA GLU A 292 16.88 24.79 10.55
C GLU A 292 16.80 25.61 9.25
N ASN A 293 15.68 25.50 8.54
CA ASN A 293 15.40 26.24 7.31
C ASN A 293 14.84 27.66 7.55
N PHE A 294 14.55 28.04 8.79
CA PHE A 294 14.00 29.35 9.16
C PHE A 294 14.88 30.02 10.22
N PRO A 295 15.77 30.97 9.84
CA PRO A 295 16.76 31.57 10.76
C PRO A 295 16.15 32.20 12.02
N LEU A 296 14.90 32.67 11.95
CA LEU A 296 14.19 33.34 13.04
C LEU A 296 12.77 32.76 13.21
N ARG A 297 12.69 31.57 13.83
CA ARG A 297 11.43 30.82 14.07
C ARG A 297 10.27 31.67 14.59
N ASN A 298 10.51 32.53 15.59
CA ASN A 298 9.44 33.30 16.25
C ASN A 298 8.97 34.51 15.43
N GLN A 299 9.64 34.80 14.30
CA GLN A 299 9.31 35.92 13.43
C GLN A 299 8.65 35.49 12.12
N ALA A 300 8.80 34.22 11.70
CA ALA A 300 8.18 33.74 10.47
C ALA A 300 6.63 33.78 10.59
N PRO A 301 5.93 34.45 9.66
CA PRO A 301 4.47 34.61 9.69
C PRO A 301 3.73 33.28 9.86
N ILE A 302 4.16 32.21 9.18
CA ILE A 302 3.50 30.91 9.28
C ILE A 302 3.52 30.29 10.69
N PHE A 303 4.62 30.38 11.43
CA PHE A 303 4.68 29.79 12.77
C PHE A 303 3.82 30.60 13.75
N ARG A 304 3.76 31.93 13.58
CA ARG A 304 2.82 32.79 14.31
C ARG A 304 1.36 32.42 13.99
N LEU A 305 1.05 32.12 12.72
CA LEU A 305 -0.27 31.64 12.32
C LEU A 305 -0.60 30.31 12.99
N ILE A 306 0.31 29.33 12.94
CA ILE A 306 0.12 28.00 13.55
C ILE A 306 -0.12 28.13 15.06
N ASP A 307 0.65 28.97 15.75
CA ASP A 307 0.47 29.24 17.18
C ASP A 307 -0.88 29.92 17.45
N PHE A 308 -1.28 30.91 16.64
CA PHE A 308 -2.59 31.56 16.76
C PHE A 308 -3.74 30.57 16.56
N LEU A 309 -3.65 29.71 15.54
CA LEU A 309 -4.64 28.66 15.25
C LEU A 309 -4.83 27.70 16.43
N SER A 310 -3.79 27.42 17.22
CA SER A 310 -3.90 26.60 18.43
C SER A 310 -4.86 27.17 19.49
N THR A 311 -5.20 28.46 19.39
CA THR A 311 -6.15 29.14 20.30
C THR A 311 -7.55 29.31 19.69
N LYS A 312 -7.70 29.17 18.37
CA LYS A 312 -8.93 29.47 17.62
C LYS A 312 -9.56 28.26 16.94
N SER A 313 -8.92 27.09 17.01
CA SER A 313 -9.35 25.89 16.32
C SER A 313 -9.42 24.68 17.25
N TYR A 314 -10.14 23.66 16.82
CA TYR A 314 -10.37 22.42 17.55
C TYR A 314 -9.79 21.23 16.80
N GLY A 315 -9.23 20.28 17.55
CA GLY A 315 -8.77 19.00 17.04
C GLY A 315 -9.95 18.12 16.67
N ILE A 316 -9.78 17.33 15.62
CA ILE A 316 -10.80 16.36 15.17
C ILE A 316 -10.39 14.98 15.68
N VAL A 317 -11.31 14.29 16.35
CA VAL A 317 -11.12 12.98 17.02
C VAL A 317 -10.18 12.98 18.22
N SER A 318 -8.99 13.58 18.13
CA SER A 318 -8.00 13.57 19.21
C SER A 318 -7.22 14.87 19.35
N LYS A 319 -6.63 15.05 20.54
CA LYS A 319 -5.71 16.16 20.86
C LYS A 319 -4.37 16.06 20.12
N ASP A 320 -3.97 14.86 19.71
CA ASP A 320 -2.61 14.58 19.26
C ASP A 320 -2.38 14.84 17.77
N SER A 321 -1.63 15.91 17.48
CA SER A 321 -0.66 16.11 16.37
C SER A 321 -1.07 15.82 14.91
N LEU A 322 -2.34 15.48 14.63
CA LEU A 322 -2.82 15.47 13.26
C LEU A 322 -2.54 16.85 12.64
N PRO A 323 -1.93 16.90 11.46
CA PRO A 323 -1.61 18.16 10.79
C PRO A 323 -2.85 18.75 10.09
N LEU A 324 -4.00 18.70 10.78
CA LEU A 324 -5.25 19.30 10.36
C LEU A 324 -6.01 19.81 11.59
N THR A 325 -6.84 20.82 11.40
CA THR A 325 -7.67 21.41 12.45
C THR A 325 -8.98 21.96 11.92
N PHE A 326 -9.95 22.14 12.81
CA PHE A 326 -11.28 22.68 12.52
C PHE A 326 -11.41 24.09 13.10
N ILE A 327 -11.74 25.07 12.26
CA ILE A 327 -12.08 26.42 12.68
C ILE A 327 -13.61 26.56 12.64
N PRO A 328 -14.24 26.80 13.79
CA PRO A 328 -15.67 27.04 13.81
C PRO A 328 -15.98 28.43 13.21
N SER A 329 -17.17 28.57 12.61
CA SER A 329 -17.63 29.77 11.93
C SER A 329 -17.46 31.06 12.75
N GLU A 330 -17.67 31.00 14.06
CA GLU A 330 -17.54 32.11 15.00
C GLU A 330 -16.10 32.63 15.16
N HIS A 331 -15.08 31.81 14.85
CA HIS A 331 -13.67 32.21 14.92
C HIS A 331 -13.07 32.54 13.54
N ARG A 332 -13.73 32.16 12.44
CA ARG A 332 -13.19 32.30 11.08
C ARG A 332 -12.84 33.76 10.73
N VAL A 333 -13.68 34.71 11.14
CA VAL A 333 -13.43 36.15 10.91
C VAL A 333 -12.19 36.64 11.67
N GLU A 334 -11.94 36.15 12.88
CA GLU A 334 -10.75 36.53 13.64
C GLU A 334 -9.48 35.97 13.01
N VAL A 335 -9.54 34.72 12.53
CA VAL A 335 -8.46 34.10 11.75
C VAL A 335 -8.20 34.85 10.44
N ALA A 336 -9.26 35.23 9.72
CA ALA A 336 -9.17 36.02 8.51
C ALA A 336 -8.46 37.37 8.74
N ASN A 337 -8.83 38.08 9.79
CA ASN A 337 -8.17 39.33 10.20
C ASN A 337 -6.68 39.11 10.52
N TYR A 338 -6.35 38.04 11.24
CA TYR A 338 -4.95 37.75 11.57
C TYR A 338 -4.10 37.47 10.32
N ILE A 339 -4.65 36.71 9.36
CA ILE A 339 -3.99 36.42 8.09
C ILE A 339 -3.81 37.69 7.24
N CYS A 340 -4.92 38.38 6.94
CA CYS A 340 -4.93 39.45 5.93
C CYS A 340 -4.39 40.78 6.45
N ASN A 341 -4.66 41.10 7.73
CA ASN A 341 -4.40 42.45 8.27
C ASN A 341 -3.18 42.48 9.20
N GLN A 342 -2.55 41.34 9.51
CA GLN A 342 -1.38 41.29 10.41
C GLN A 342 -0.19 40.52 9.83
N LEU A 343 -0.42 39.33 9.25
CA LEU A 343 0.68 38.46 8.83
C LEU A 343 1.08 38.62 7.36
N TYR A 344 0.10 38.73 6.46
CA TYR A 344 0.31 38.74 5.00
C TYR A 344 -0.31 40.00 4.37
N ILE A 345 -0.08 41.15 5.00
CA ILE A 345 -0.53 42.46 4.51
C ILE A 345 -0.01 42.66 3.08
N ASP A 346 -0.92 43.04 2.17
CA ASP A 346 -0.65 43.24 0.74
C ASP A 346 -0.07 42.00 0.00
N LYS A 347 -0.13 40.82 0.63
CA LYS A 347 0.35 39.53 0.08
C LYS A 347 -0.78 38.53 -0.14
N VAL A 348 -2.03 38.99 -0.16
CA VAL A 348 -3.22 38.17 -0.48
C VAL A 348 -4.11 38.94 -1.46
N SER A 349 -4.80 38.24 -2.37
CA SER A 349 -5.69 38.88 -3.32
C SER A 349 -7.05 39.24 -2.70
N ASP A 350 -7.77 40.18 -3.30
CA ASP A 350 -9.12 40.58 -2.87
C ASP A 350 -10.11 39.40 -2.89
N GLU A 351 -9.96 38.48 -3.84
CA GLU A 351 -10.76 37.26 -3.92
C GLU A 351 -10.49 36.35 -2.72
N PHE A 352 -9.21 36.15 -2.37
CA PHE A 352 -8.85 35.37 -1.19
C PHE A 352 -9.40 36.00 0.09
N VAL A 353 -9.31 37.33 0.22
CA VAL A 353 -9.91 38.09 1.34
C VAL A 353 -11.41 37.79 1.41
N LYS A 354 -12.16 37.95 0.32
CA LYS A 354 -13.60 37.63 0.30
C LYS A 354 -13.89 36.19 0.72
N TRP A 355 -13.08 35.23 0.26
CA TRP A 355 -13.26 33.82 0.57
C TRP A 355 -12.97 33.47 2.05
N ILE A 356 -11.90 34.00 2.64
CA ILE A 356 -11.53 33.65 4.01
C ILE A 356 -12.50 34.24 5.04
N TYR A 357 -13.16 35.36 4.72
CA TYR A 357 -14.16 36.03 5.59
C TYR A 357 -15.58 35.42 5.53
N LYS A 358 -15.83 34.35 4.77
CA LYS A 358 -17.12 33.63 4.82
C LYS A 358 -17.46 33.20 6.25
N LYS A 359 -18.77 33.12 6.56
CA LYS A 359 -19.29 32.76 7.90
C LYS A 359 -19.64 31.27 8.03
N GLU A 360 -18.78 30.41 7.49
CA GLU A 360 -18.94 28.96 7.49
C GLU A 360 -17.75 28.32 8.21
N ASP A 361 -17.92 27.10 8.73
CA ASP A 361 -16.82 26.33 9.30
C ASP A 361 -15.72 26.09 8.24
N LEU A 362 -14.46 26.02 8.68
CA LEU A 362 -13.29 25.86 7.81
C LEU A 362 -12.38 24.76 8.33
N ALA A 363 -11.88 23.92 7.44
CA ALA A 363 -10.80 23.00 7.76
C ALA A 363 -9.45 23.59 7.33
N ILE A 364 -8.44 23.43 8.17
CA ILE A 364 -7.05 23.74 7.83
C ILE A 364 -6.26 22.44 7.74
N CYS A 365 -5.50 22.30 6.66
CA CYS A 365 -4.52 21.24 6.46
C CYS A 365 -3.11 21.84 6.47
N ILE A 366 -2.14 21.22 7.14
CA ILE A 366 -0.79 21.76 7.34
C ILE A 366 0.25 20.82 6.74
N ILE A 367 0.96 21.28 5.72
CA ILE A 367 1.90 20.48 4.96
C ILE A 367 3.32 21.02 5.15
N ASN A 368 4.19 20.18 5.69
CA ASN A 368 5.61 20.48 5.83
C ASN A 368 6.38 20.17 4.53
N GLY A 369 6.03 20.89 3.47
CA GLY A 369 6.69 20.89 2.15
C GLY A 369 7.28 19.55 1.68
N PHE A 370 8.53 19.61 1.21
CA PHE A 370 9.25 18.50 0.60
C PHE A 370 10.35 17.95 1.52
N LYS A 371 10.82 16.74 1.23
CA LYS A 371 12.04 16.20 1.87
C LYS A 371 13.24 17.10 1.55
N PRO A 372 14.32 17.09 2.36
CA PRO A 372 15.49 17.94 2.12
C PRO A 372 16.10 17.84 0.70
N GLY A 373 15.93 16.70 0.01
CA GLY A 373 16.36 16.52 -1.39
C GLY A 373 15.42 17.11 -2.46
N GLY A 374 14.34 17.79 -2.07
CA GLY A 374 13.32 18.32 -2.99
C GLY A 374 12.27 17.29 -3.45
N ASP A 375 12.46 16.02 -3.10
CA ASP A 375 11.49 14.96 -3.34
C ASP A 375 10.20 15.19 -2.56
N ASP A 376 9.12 14.89 -3.24
CA ASP A 376 7.77 14.78 -2.71
C ASP A 376 7.73 13.99 -1.38
N SER A 377 7.07 14.59 -0.38
CA SER A 377 6.68 13.89 0.85
C SER A 377 5.47 12.99 0.56
N ARG A 378 5.75 11.75 0.14
CA ARG A 378 4.71 10.75 -0.20
C ARG A 378 3.61 10.62 0.86
N PRO A 379 3.90 10.64 2.18
CA PRO A 379 2.83 10.63 3.17
C PRO A 379 1.95 11.88 3.11
N ASP A 380 2.52 13.08 2.94
CA ASP A 380 1.75 14.33 2.97
C ASP A 380 0.81 14.49 1.76
N ARG A 381 1.04 13.75 0.66
CA ARG A 381 0.06 13.62 -0.44
C ARG A 381 -1.32 13.19 0.05
N GLY A 382 -1.37 12.39 1.12
CA GLY A 382 -2.61 11.88 1.69
C GLY A 382 -3.37 12.89 2.56
N LEU A 383 -2.75 14.01 2.98
CA LEU A 383 -3.35 14.94 3.95
C LEU A 383 -4.55 15.73 3.42
N PRO A 384 -4.49 16.38 2.24
CA PRO A 384 -5.66 17.03 1.67
C PRO A 384 -6.87 16.09 1.48
N PRO A 385 -6.75 14.91 0.85
CA PRO A 385 -7.89 14.00 0.70
C PRO A 385 -8.39 13.47 2.04
N PHE A 386 -7.50 13.15 2.98
CA PHE A 386 -7.89 12.73 4.33
C PHE A 386 -8.74 13.81 5.02
N THR A 387 -8.32 15.08 4.92
CA THR A 387 -9.08 16.21 5.46
C THR A 387 -10.45 16.34 4.78
N LYS A 388 -10.53 16.18 3.45
CA LYS A 388 -11.80 16.25 2.70
C LYS A 388 -12.76 15.11 3.04
N MET A 389 -12.24 13.90 3.23
CA MET A 389 -13.00 12.73 3.67
C MET A 389 -13.52 12.89 5.10
N LEU A 390 -12.79 13.58 5.97
CA LEU A 390 -13.14 13.73 7.36
C LEU A 390 -14.18 14.84 7.60
N THR A 391 -14.05 16.01 6.95
CA THR A 391 -14.84 17.20 7.34
C THR A 391 -15.90 17.63 6.35
N ASN A 392 -15.73 17.34 5.05
CA ASN A 392 -16.55 17.90 3.97
C ASN A 392 -16.67 19.45 3.97
N LEU A 393 -15.68 20.16 4.52
CA LEU A 393 -15.65 21.63 4.55
C LEU A 393 -14.84 22.20 3.39
N ASP A 394 -14.87 23.54 3.27
CA ASP A 394 -13.82 24.29 2.59
C ASP A 394 -12.46 23.97 3.26
N ILE A 395 -11.41 23.79 2.47
CA ILE A 395 -10.06 23.46 2.95
C ILE A 395 -9.08 24.58 2.59
N LEU A 396 -8.45 25.16 3.61
CA LEU A 396 -7.24 25.98 3.47
C LEU A 396 -6.00 25.12 3.76
N THR A 397 -5.14 24.92 2.75
CA THR A 397 -3.86 24.23 2.93
C THR A 397 -2.74 25.23 3.21
N LEU A 398 -2.07 25.07 4.34
CA LEU A 398 -0.88 25.83 4.72
C LEU A 398 0.38 25.04 4.32
N MET A 399 1.22 25.62 3.47
CA MET A 399 2.46 25.00 3.01
C MET A 399 3.68 25.83 3.39
N PHE A 400 4.65 25.21 4.08
CA PHE A 400 5.78 25.97 4.64
C PHE A 400 7.14 25.28 4.63
N GLY A 401 7.21 24.01 4.23
CA GLY A 401 8.52 23.36 4.02
C GLY A 401 9.22 23.87 2.75
N PRO A 402 10.52 23.57 2.58
CA PRO A 402 11.27 23.94 1.38
C PRO A 402 10.73 23.22 0.14
N ALA A 403 10.90 23.81 -1.05
CA ALA A 403 10.70 23.17 -2.35
C ALA A 403 11.72 23.70 -3.38
N PRO A 404 11.95 22.99 -4.50
CA PRO A 404 12.72 23.51 -5.61
C PRO A 404 12.15 24.86 -6.11
N PRO A 405 12.98 25.89 -6.36
CA PRO A 405 12.51 27.21 -6.78
C PRO A 405 11.60 27.21 -8.02
N THR A 406 11.87 26.28 -8.96
CA THR A 406 11.07 26.09 -10.17
C THR A 406 9.61 25.72 -9.89
N GLN A 407 9.31 25.10 -8.74
CA GLN A 407 7.93 24.81 -8.36
C GLN A 407 7.16 26.06 -7.94
N TRP A 408 7.83 27.03 -7.30
CA TRP A 408 7.21 28.31 -6.96
C TRP A 408 6.88 29.11 -8.23
N ASP A 409 7.76 29.05 -9.21
CA ASP A 409 7.54 29.67 -10.52
C ASP A 409 6.33 29.05 -11.24
N TYR A 410 6.21 27.73 -11.24
CA TYR A 410 5.05 27.07 -11.84
C TYR A 410 3.77 27.29 -11.03
N LEU A 411 3.82 27.36 -9.70
CA LEU A 411 2.62 27.67 -8.91
C LEU A 411 2.01 29.00 -9.35
N ASP A 412 2.84 30.02 -9.59
CA ASP A 412 2.38 31.36 -9.98
C ASP A 412 1.99 31.44 -11.46
N SER A 413 2.81 30.86 -12.36
CA SER A 413 2.69 31.09 -13.81
C SER A 413 2.12 29.93 -14.63
N ASP A 414 2.24 28.68 -14.17
CA ASP A 414 1.81 27.47 -14.89
C ASP A 414 1.42 26.33 -13.93
N PRO A 415 0.31 26.51 -13.18
CA PRO A 415 -0.13 25.52 -12.20
C PRO A 415 -0.51 24.17 -12.85
N GLU A 416 -0.87 24.16 -14.14
CA GLU A 416 -1.15 22.92 -14.87
C GLU A 416 0.11 22.05 -15.01
N LYS A 417 1.25 22.65 -15.34
CA LYS A 417 2.52 21.93 -15.37
C LYS A 417 2.96 21.44 -14.00
N LEU A 418 2.73 22.22 -12.94
CA LEU A 418 3.02 21.78 -11.58
C LEU A 418 2.17 20.56 -11.18
N ASN A 419 0.88 20.60 -11.51
CA ASN A 419 -0.06 19.50 -11.31
C ASN A 419 0.36 18.20 -12.03
N LYS A 420 0.93 18.31 -13.24
CA LYS A 420 1.36 17.14 -14.04
C LYS A 420 2.65 16.52 -13.55
N THR A 421 3.54 17.31 -12.92
CA THR A 421 4.92 16.93 -12.60
C THR A 421 5.13 16.58 -11.13
N ASN A 422 4.19 16.92 -10.24
CA ASN A 422 4.36 16.73 -8.79
C ASN A 422 3.09 16.17 -8.12
N GLY A 423 3.22 15.00 -7.47
CA GLY A 423 2.10 14.29 -6.84
C GLY A 423 1.52 15.00 -5.61
N LEU A 424 2.35 15.67 -4.80
CA LEU A 424 1.89 16.48 -3.68
C LEU A 424 1.03 17.66 -4.15
N TRP A 425 1.50 18.40 -5.16
CA TRP A 425 0.70 19.49 -5.74
C TRP A 425 -0.57 18.99 -6.42
N GLN A 426 -0.51 17.85 -7.12
CA GLN A 426 -1.70 17.22 -7.69
C GLN A 426 -2.76 16.96 -6.62
N SER A 427 -2.34 16.49 -5.44
CA SER A 427 -3.22 16.29 -4.29
C SER A 427 -3.77 17.61 -3.73
N ILE A 428 -2.90 18.58 -3.46
CA ILE A 428 -3.33 19.89 -2.94
C ILE A 428 -4.36 20.52 -3.89
N PHE A 429 -4.07 20.56 -5.20
CA PHE A 429 -4.96 21.16 -6.18
C PHE A 429 -6.30 20.45 -6.35
N ALA A 430 -6.32 19.13 -6.19
CA ALA A 430 -7.55 18.35 -6.27
C ALA A 430 -8.50 18.59 -5.11
N PHE A 431 -7.97 18.79 -3.89
CA PHE A 431 -8.74 18.69 -2.66
C PHE A 431 -8.87 19.98 -1.88
N SER A 432 -7.97 20.94 -2.07
CA SER A 432 -7.99 22.22 -1.39
C SER A 432 -8.83 23.25 -2.13
N ASP A 433 -9.49 24.12 -1.37
CA ASP A 433 -10.27 25.24 -1.89
C ASP A 433 -9.44 26.53 -1.89
N ALA A 434 -8.44 26.60 -1.00
CA ALA A 434 -7.42 27.63 -0.98
C ALA A 434 -6.06 27.09 -0.48
N ILE A 435 -4.99 27.78 -0.85
CA ILE A 435 -3.62 27.47 -0.43
C ILE A 435 -2.97 28.75 0.08
N LEU A 436 -2.21 28.66 1.18
CA LEU A 436 -1.32 29.70 1.67
C LEU A 436 0.09 29.14 1.77
N VAL A 437 1.04 29.78 1.09
CA VAL A 437 2.44 29.35 0.97
C VAL A 437 3.37 30.35 1.65
N ASP A 438 4.15 29.87 2.62
CA ASP A 438 5.20 30.63 3.30
C ASP A 438 6.41 29.72 3.54
N SER A 439 7.32 29.68 2.57
CA SER A 439 8.46 28.76 2.52
C SER A 439 9.78 29.52 2.51
N SER A 440 10.79 28.99 3.20
CA SER A 440 12.15 29.57 3.23
C SER A 440 12.85 29.60 1.88
N THR A 441 12.41 28.77 0.94
CA THR A 441 12.97 28.67 -0.43
C THR A 441 12.22 29.52 -1.45
N ARG A 442 11.22 30.28 -1.00
CA ARG A 442 10.39 31.13 -1.83
C ARG A 442 10.77 32.59 -1.61
N ASP A 443 11.18 33.27 -2.69
CA ASP A 443 11.51 34.69 -2.63
C ASP A 443 10.23 35.53 -2.57
N ASN A 444 9.91 36.05 -1.39
CA ASN A 444 8.73 36.90 -1.17
C ASN A 444 8.79 38.25 -1.91
N ASN A 445 9.95 38.67 -2.45
CA ASN A 445 10.05 39.86 -3.31
C ASN A 445 9.70 39.55 -4.76
N LYS A 446 9.88 38.30 -5.20
CA LYS A 446 9.56 37.86 -6.56
C LYS A 446 8.06 37.69 -6.79
N PHE A 447 7.35 37.16 -5.79
CA PHE A 447 5.93 36.81 -5.95
C PHE A 447 5.01 37.83 -5.27
N VAL A 448 3.94 38.20 -5.97
CA VAL A 448 2.97 39.18 -5.49
C VAL A 448 2.14 38.61 -4.34
N TYR A 449 1.60 37.40 -4.49
CA TYR A 449 0.67 36.80 -3.53
C TYR A 449 1.25 35.57 -2.83
N ASN A 450 0.88 35.36 -1.57
CA ASN A 450 1.16 34.15 -0.79
C ASN A 450 -0.03 33.21 -0.68
N ALA A 451 -1.21 33.65 -1.10
CA ALA A 451 -2.42 32.87 -1.05
C ALA A 451 -3.08 32.79 -2.42
N TYR A 452 -3.61 31.62 -2.75
CA TYR A 452 -4.24 31.31 -4.03
C TYR A 452 -5.55 30.55 -3.77
N LEU A 453 -6.57 30.86 -4.56
CA LEU A 453 -7.84 30.13 -4.57
C LEU A 453 -7.88 29.11 -5.69
N LYS A 454 -8.78 28.13 -5.56
CA LYS A 454 -8.92 27.02 -6.50
C LYS A 454 -8.99 27.43 -7.97
N GLU A 455 -9.64 28.55 -8.24
CA GLU A 455 -9.80 29.16 -9.56
C GLU A 455 -8.45 29.40 -10.26
N HIS A 456 -7.37 29.62 -9.49
CA HIS A 456 -6.01 29.80 -10.01
C HIS A 456 -5.45 28.54 -10.70
N TRP A 457 -5.90 27.35 -10.32
CA TRP A 457 -5.38 26.07 -10.84
C TRP A 457 -6.46 25.14 -11.37
N VAL A 458 -7.66 25.64 -11.70
CA VAL A 458 -8.72 24.78 -12.27
C VAL A 458 -8.23 24.20 -13.61
N VAL A 459 -7.84 22.93 -13.58
CA VAL A 459 -7.46 22.18 -14.77
C VAL A 459 -8.73 21.64 -15.42
N GLN A 460 -9.09 22.15 -16.60
CA GLN A 460 -10.08 21.48 -17.44
C GLN A 460 -9.50 20.14 -17.89
N ARG A 461 -10.17 19.04 -17.52
CA ARG A 461 -9.77 17.69 -17.93
C ARG A 461 -10.63 17.27 -19.11
N GLU A 462 -9.98 17.11 -20.25
CA GLU A 462 -10.61 16.39 -21.37
C GLU A 462 -10.77 14.93 -20.99
N LYS A 463 -12.02 14.43 -21.01
CA LYS A 463 -12.25 12.99 -21.02
C LYS A 463 -11.70 12.45 -22.33
N LYS A 464 -10.65 11.64 -22.26
CA LYS A 464 -10.24 10.79 -23.38
C LYS A 464 -10.78 9.40 -23.14
N GLU A 465 -11.73 9.00 -23.97
CA GLU A 465 -12.14 7.60 -24.08
C GLU A 465 -11.03 6.87 -24.85
N SER A 466 -10.49 5.83 -24.25
CA SER A 466 -9.54 4.93 -24.88
C SER A 466 -10.12 3.53 -24.80
N ASN A 467 -10.77 3.08 -25.87
CA ASN A 467 -11.45 1.78 -25.92
C ASN A 467 -10.51 0.59 -26.23
N THR A 468 -9.20 0.81 -26.35
CA THR A 468 -8.30 -0.31 -26.72
C THR A 468 -8.20 -1.33 -25.57
N PRO A 469 -8.29 -2.65 -25.77
CA PRO A 469 -8.01 -3.59 -24.68
C PRO A 469 -6.58 -3.51 -24.16
N ILE A 470 -6.36 -3.97 -22.93
CA ILE A 470 -5.00 -4.17 -22.42
C ILE A 470 -4.41 -5.42 -23.07
N SER A 471 -3.17 -5.31 -23.56
CA SER A 471 -2.48 -6.47 -24.12
C SER A 471 -2.08 -7.42 -23.00
N TYR A 472 -2.37 -8.72 -23.18
CA TYR A 472 -1.93 -9.76 -22.25
C TYR A 472 -0.44 -10.10 -22.37
N PHE A 473 0.31 -9.46 -23.28
CA PHE A 473 1.76 -9.53 -23.26
C PHE A 473 2.35 -8.12 -23.04
N PRO A 474 3.28 -7.95 -22.10
CA PRO A 474 3.83 -6.64 -21.80
C PRO A 474 4.66 -6.09 -22.96
N LYS A 475 4.66 -4.76 -23.11
CA LYS A 475 5.55 -4.05 -24.04
C LYS A 475 7.03 -4.24 -23.70
N SER A 476 7.32 -4.39 -22.40
CA SER A 476 8.67 -4.63 -21.89
C SER A 476 8.60 -5.62 -20.73
N VAL A 477 9.45 -6.64 -20.81
CA VAL A 477 9.70 -7.57 -19.70
C VAL A 477 10.76 -7.00 -18.75
N GLY A 478 10.66 -7.31 -17.46
CA GLY A 478 11.56 -6.85 -16.42
C GLY A 478 11.50 -7.71 -15.15
N GLU A 479 11.87 -7.11 -14.00
CA GLU A 479 11.93 -7.80 -12.70
C GLU A 479 10.57 -8.39 -12.28
N HIS A 480 9.46 -7.69 -12.58
CA HIS A 480 8.12 -8.21 -12.36
C HIS A 480 7.88 -9.58 -13.02
N ASP A 481 8.42 -9.83 -14.21
CA ASP A 481 8.24 -11.10 -14.92
C ASP A 481 9.08 -12.22 -14.31
N VAL A 482 10.27 -11.90 -13.80
CA VAL A 482 11.13 -12.81 -13.03
C VAL A 482 10.40 -13.25 -11.77
N ASP A 483 9.93 -12.28 -10.97
CA ASP A 483 9.22 -12.55 -9.71
C ASP A 483 7.91 -13.30 -9.94
N THR A 484 7.15 -12.92 -10.98
CA THR A 484 5.91 -13.60 -11.35
C THR A 484 6.19 -15.07 -11.66
N SER A 485 7.22 -15.33 -12.45
CA SER A 485 7.56 -16.71 -12.83
C SER A 485 8.01 -17.54 -11.63
N LEU A 486 8.84 -17.00 -10.74
CA LEU A 486 9.25 -17.68 -9.51
C LEU A 486 8.04 -17.95 -8.61
N HIS A 487 7.24 -16.92 -8.31
CA HIS A 487 6.06 -17.04 -7.47
C HIS A 487 5.10 -18.12 -7.98
N ILE A 488 4.78 -18.11 -9.28
CA ILE A 488 3.84 -19.07 -9.87
C ILE A 488 4.41 -20.48 -9.84
N LEU A 489 5.66 -20.67 -10.27
CA LEU A 489 6.27 -21.99 -10.36
C LEU A 489 6.44 -22.63 -8.99
N PHE A 490 6.99 -21.90 -8.01
CA PHE A 490 7.28 -22.48 -6.71
C PHE A 490 6.01 -22.61 -5.84
N THR A 491 5.16 -21.58 -5.80
CA THR A 491 4.00 -21.55 -4.89
C THR A 491 2.82 -22.35 -5.43
N TYR A 492 2.47 -22.20 -6.71
CA TYR A 492 1.25 -22.83 -7.26
C TYR A 492 1.52 -24.18 -7.92
N ILE A 493 2.61 -24.31 -8.67
CA ILE A 493 2.93 -25.58 -9.35
C ILE A 493 3.67 -26.54 -8.43
N GLY A 494 4.82 -26.12 -7.90
CA GLY A 494 5.64 -26.90 -6.99
C GLY A 494 4.99 -27.11 -5.63
N LYS A 495 3.97 -26.31 -5.29
CA LYS A 495 3.29 -26.30 -3.99
C LYS A 495 4.27 -26.18 -2.83
N HIS A 496 5.35 -25.45 -3.04
CA HIS A 496 6.32 -25.13 -2.02
C HIS A 496 5.76 -24.05 -1.10
N PHE A 497 6.16 -24.07 0.16
CA PHE A 497 5.72 -23.05 1.10
C PHE A 497 6.52 -21.78 0.87
N GLU A 498 5.87 -20.72 0.39
CA GLU A 498 6.49 -19.42 0.19
C GLU A 498 6.60 -18.68 1.53
N SER A 499 7.78 -18.83 2.14
CA SER A 499 8.13 -18.21 3.43
C SER A 499 8.18 -16.69 3.37
N ALA A 500 8.59 -16.15 2.23
CA ALA A 500 8.58 -14.71 1.93
C ALA A 500 8.70 -14.49 0.42
N CYS A 501 8.01 -13.46 -0.08
CA CYS A 501 8.17 -12.92 -1.43
C CYS A 501 8.14 -11.39 -1.33
N ASN A 502 9.13 -10.72 -1.90
CA ASN A 502 9.33 -9.27 -1.83
C ASN A 502 9.58 -8.70 -3.23
N PRO A 503 8.59 -8.77 -4.13
CA PRO A 503 8.71 -8.18 -5.47
C PRO A 503 8.82 -6.64 -5.39
N PRO A 504 9.21 -5.95 -6.47
CA PRO A 504 9.16 -4.50 -6.56
C PRO A 504 7.80 -3.94 -6.10
N GLY A 505 7.85 -3.06 -5.10
CA GLY A 505 6.66 -2.46 -4.51
C GLY A 505 5.90 -3.32 -3.49
N GLY A 506 6.35 -4.54 -3.18
CA GLY A 506 5.71 -5.43 -2.20
C GLY A 506 5.83 -4.97 -0.74
N ASP A 507 4.90 -5.43 0.09
CA ASP A 507 4.83 -5.12 1.52
C ASP A 507 5.82 -5.97 2.36
N TRP A 508 6.23 -5.43 3.51
CA TRP A 508 7.24 -6.00 4.40
C TRP A 508 6.62 -6.93 5.46
N SER A 509 5.79 -7.88 5.04
CA SER A 509 4.86 -8.62 5.92
C SER A 509 5.50 -9.66 6.88
N GLY A 510 6.82 -9.77 6.96
CA GLY A 510 7.53 -10.75 7.80
C GLY A 510 7.94 -12.02 7.05
N VAL A 511 8.51 -12.99 7.79
CA VAL A 511 8.94 -14.30 7.26
C VAL A 511 8.27 -15.41 8.07
N SER A 512 7.73 -16.41 7.38
CA SER A 512 7.15 -17.61 7.99
C SER A 512 7.98 -18.85 7.66
N LEU A 513 8.05 -19.81 8.59
CA LEU A 513 8.64 -21.13 8.37
C LEU A 513 7.72 -22.20 8.93
N LEU A 514 7.55 -23.31 8.21
CA LEU A 514 6.77 -24.46 8.64
C LEU A 514 7.63 -25.48 9.39
N LYS A 515 7.07 -26.11 10.41
CA LYS A 515 7.65 -27.31 11.02
C LYS A 515 6.53 -28.14 11.64
N ASN A 516 6.44 -29.42 11.30
CA ASN A 516 5.40 -30.33 11.78
C ASN A 516 3.97 -29.76 11.58
N ASN A 517 3.68 -29.16 10.42
CA ASN A 517 2.42 -28.46 10.09
C ASN A 517 2.09 -27.27 11.02
N ILE A 518 3.08 -26.75 11.73
CA ILE A 518 2.96 -25.52 12.54
C ILE A 518 3.74 -24.42 11.82
N GLU A 519 3.11 -23.27 11.60
CA GLU A 519 3.76 -22.10 11.01
C GLU A 519 4.34 -21.21 12.11
N TYR A 520 5.61 -20.85 12.00
CA TYR A 520 6.32 -19.97 12.91
C TYR A 520 6.65 -18.68 12.16
N ARG A 521 6.23 -17.53 12.69
CA ARG A 521 6.33 -16.25 11.99
C ARG A 521 7.13 -15.22 12.76
N TRP A 522 8.03 -14.55 12.04
CA TRP A 522 8.67 -13.31 12.46
C TRP A 522 7.94 -12.14 11.79
N THR A 523 7.06 -11.48 12.54
CA THR A 523 6.19 -10.41 12.00
C THR A 523 6.89 -9.06 11.89
N SER A 524 7.96 -8.84 12.65
CA SER A 524 8.72 -7.58 12.67
C SER A 524 10.15 -7.77 12.18
N MET A 525 10.49 -7.17 11.05
CA MET A 525 11.83 -7.23 10.44
C MET A 525 12.65 -5.99 10.80
N TYR A 526 13.99 -6.11 10.84
CA TYR A 526 14.86 -4.92 10.94
C TYR A 526 14.69 -4.05 9.69
N ARG A 527 14.49 -2.73 9.88
CA ARG A 527 14.32 -1.78 8.77
C ARG A 527 15.59 -1.59 7.92
N VAL A 528 16.75 -1.98 8.44
CA VAL A 528 18.04 -1.93 7.74
C VAL A 528 18.73 -3.27 7.96
N SER A 529 19.17 -3.91 6.87
CA SER A 529 20.02 -5.09 6.93
C SER A 529 21.33 -4.75 7.63
N GLN A 530 21.81 -5.62 8.51
CA GLN A 530 23.12 -5.46 9.13
C GLN A 530 24.23 -5.61 8.09
N ASP A 531 25.43 -5.10 8.39
CA ASP A 531 26.59 -5.25 7.51
C ASP A 531 26.84 -6.74 7.20
N GLY A 532 27.12 -7.03 5.92
CA GLY A 532 27.32 -8.42 5.45
C GLY A 532 26.05 -9.27 5.38
N THR A 533 24.86 -8.67 5.47
CA THR A 533 23.58 -9.34 5.26
C THR A 533 22.82 -8.75 4.09
N LYS A 534 22.06 -9.60 3.39
CA LYS A 534 21.15 -9.22 2.30
C LYS A 534 19.82 -9.92 2.56
N ARG A 535 18.71 -9.18 2.50
CA ARG A 535 17.38 -9.80 2.53
C ARG A 535 17.11 -10.48 1.19
N PRO A 536 16.74 -11.78 1.15
CA PRO A 536 16.29 -12.43 -0.07
C PRO A 536 15.01 -11.79 -0.60
N ASP A 537 14.88 -11.72 -1.92
CA ASP A 537 13.61 -11.36 -2.57
C ASP A 537 12.59 -12.49 -2.44
N HIS A 538 13.04 -13.76 -2.51
CA HIS A 538 12.20 -14.94 -2.32
C HIS A 538 12.81 -15.92 -1.33
N ILE A 539 11.96 -16.55 -0.51
CA ILE A 539 12.30 -17.66 0.38
C ILE A 539 11.25 -18.75 0.18
N TYR A 540 11.69 -19.92 -0.27
CA TYR A 540 10.83 -21.11 -0.38
C TYR A 540 11.28 -22.18 0.59
N GLN A 541 10.32 -22.80 1.27
CA GLN A 541 10.53 -23.99 2.08
C GLN A 541 9.91 -25.22 1.41
N LEU A 542 10.69 -26.30 1.38
CA LEU A 542 10.34 -27.58 0.74
C LEU A 542 11.04 -28.75 1.45
N VAL A 543 10.71 -29.99 1.07
CA VAL A 543 11.30 -31.21 1.64
C VAL A 543 12.14 -31.92 0.58
N TYR A 544 13.47 -31.81 0.68
CA TYR A 544 14.42 -32.48 -0.21
C TYR A 544 15.16 -33.57 0.56
N ASN A 545 15.15 -34.81 0.05
CA ASN A 545 15.74 -35.99 0.71
C ASN A 545 15.34 -36.11 2.19
N SER A 546 14.03 -35.99 2.47
CA SER A 546 13.45 -36.04 3.82
C SER A 546 13.97 -34.95 4.78
N THR A 547 14.58 -33.89 4.26
CA THR A 547 15.14 -32.78 5.04
C THR A 547 14.42 -31.48 4.68
N ASP A 548 13.95 -30.74 5.69
CA ASP A 548 13.44 -29.38 5.49
C ASP A 548 14.53 -28.51 4.85
N THR A 549 14.20 -27.94 3.71
CA THR A 549 15.15 -27.24 2.84
C THR A 549 14.63 -25.85 2.52
N LEU A 550 15.51 -24.86 2.62
CA LEU A 550 15.24 -23.46 2.30
C LEU A 550 15.99 -23.07 1.04
N LEU A 551 15.27 -22.51 0.07
CA LEU A 551 15.81 -21.88 -1.13
C LEU A 551 15.66 -20.37 -1.02
N LEU A 552 16.80 -19.66 -1.01
CA LEU A 552 16.89 -18.20 -0.90
C LEU A 552 17.25 -17.62 -2.27
N ILE A 553 16.49 -16.66 -2.78
CA ILE A 553 16.70 -16.11 -4.13
C ILE A 553 16.79 -14.59 -4.09
N GLU A 554 17.82 -14.03 -4.73
CA GLU A 554 17.86 -12.63 -5.14
C GLU A 554 17.48 -12.52 -6.62
N SER A 555 16.53 -11.66 -6.96
CA SER A 555 16.02 -11.50 -8.32
C SER A 555 16.31 -10.11 -8.86
N LYS A 556 16.68 -10.02 -10.14
CA LYS A 556 16.82 -8.74 -10.85
C LYS A 556 16.28 -8.86 -12.26
N GLY A 557 15.78 -7.76 -12.83
CA GLY A 557 15.38 -7.75 -14.23
C GLY A 557 16.53 -8.05 -15.20
N ILE A 558 17.75 -7.58 -14.89
CA ILE A 558 18.91 -7.69 -15.79
C ILE A 558 20.09 -8.33 -15.06
N LYS A 559 20.74 -9.33 -15.67
CA LYS A 559 21.92 -10.03 -15.13
C LYS A 559 23.03 -9.09 -14.66
N ASN A 560 23.31 -8.03 -15.42
CA ASN A 560 24.36 -7.06 -15.08
C ASN A 560 24.13 -6.35 -13.74
N ASP A 561 22.89 -6.24 -13.26
CA ASP A 561 22.63 -5.68 -11.94
C ASP A 561 23.11 -6.60 -10.82
N LEU A 562 23.12 -7.92 -11.04
CA LEU A 562 23.65 -8.93 -10.11
C LEU A 562 25.18 -9.04 -10.16
N LEU A 563 25.82 -8.57 -11.24
CA LEU A 563 27.29 -8.51 -11.35
C LEU A 563 27.89 -7.23 -10.72
N LYS A 564 27.05 -6.30 -10.25
CA LYS A 564 27.53 -5.10 -9.54
C LYS A 564 28.24 -5.50 -8.24
N SER A 565 29.24 -4.72 -7.84
CA SER A 565 30.02 -4.97 -6.62
C SER A 565 29.17 -5.09 -5.34
N LYS A 566 28.05 -4.36 -5.28
CA LYS A 566 27.10 -4.42 -4.15
C LYS A 566 26.38 -5.77 -4.00
N GLU A 567 26.32 -6.58 -5.06
CA GLU A 567 25.71 -7.91 -5.06
C GLU A 567 26.77 -9.03 -5.04
N ALA A 568 28.06 -8.68 -4.87
CA ALA A 568 29.10 -9.67 -4.65
C ALA A 568 28.83 -10.43 -3.35
N ASN A 569 28.94 -11.76 -3.38
CA ASN A 569 28.62 -12.65 -2.25
C ASN A 569 27.18 -12.54 -1.72
N VAL A 570 26.23 -12.13 -2.55
CA VAL A 570 24.80 -12.02 -2.16
C VAL A 570 24.26 -13.34 -1.57
N GLY A 571 24.72 -14.50 -2.04
CA GLY A 571 24.36 -15.81 -1.50
C GLY A 571 24.71 -15.98 -0.01
N ILE A 572 25.93 -15.61 0.37
CA ILE A 572 26.35 -15.57 1.79
C ILE A 572 25.51 -14.55 2.56
N GLY A 573 25.29 -13.37 1.98
CA GLY A 573 24.52 -12.30 2.60
C GLY A 573 23.09 -12.72 2.96
N MET A 574 22.43 -13.47 2.08
CA MET A 574 21.09 -14.03 2.28
C MET A 574 21.05 -15.06 3.40
N ILE A 575 22.03 -15.97 3.46
CA ILE A 575 22.12 -16.96 4.55
C ILE A 575 22.35 -16.25 5.89
N ASN A 576 23.25 -15.27 5.94
CA ASN A 576 23.52 -14.51 7.16
C ASN A 576 22.31 -13.70 7.62
N TYR A 577 21.53 -13.14 6.70
CA TYR A 577 20.28 -12.48 7.02
C TYR A 577 19.32 -13.40 7.76
N LEU A 578 19.12 -14.62 7.25
CA LEU A 578 18.21 -15.57 7.87
C LEU A 578 18.75 -16.08 9.22
N LYS A 579 20.06 -16.33 9.35
CA LYS A 579 20.70 -16.63 10.65
C LYS A 579 20.42 -15.54 11.68
N ASN A 580 20.57 -14.27 11.29
CA ASN A 580 20.31 -13.14 12.17
C ASN A 580 18.83 -13.00 12.53
N LEU A 581 17.93 -13.29 11.59
CA LEU A 581 16.50 -13.30 11.87
C LEU A 581 16.14 -14.38 12.90
N MET A 582 16.63 -15.60 12.70
CA MET A 582 16.35 -16.78 13.52
C MET A 582 17.08 -16.77 14.87
N ALA A 583 18.13 -15.96 15.03
CA ALA A 583 18.74 -15.69 16.33
C ALA A 583 17.80 -14.97 17.30
N ARG A 584 16.68 -14.41 16.79
CA ARG A 584 15.61 -13.82 17.60
C ARG A 584 14.43 -14.77 17.68
N ASP A 585 13.66 -14.59 18.74
CA ASP A 585 12.41 -15.33 18.90
C ASP A 585 11.43 -15.01 17.75
N TYR A 586 10.75 -16.02 17.24
CA TYR A 586 9.55 -15.80 16.43
C TYR A 586 8.49 -15.09 17.30
N THR A 587 7.55 -14.38 16.66
CA THR A 587 6.57 -13.54 17.36
C THR A 587 5.15 -14.10 17.31
N ALA A 588 4.90 -15.06 16.43
CA ALA A 588 3.60 -15.71 16.29
C ALA A 588 3.73 -17.16 15.81
N VAL A 589 2.73 -17.97 16.14
CA VAL A 589 2.61 -19.36 15.70
C VAL A 589 1.21 -19.61 15.15
N LYS A 590 1.09 -20.20 13.96
CA LYS A 590 -0.18 -20.71 13.42
C LYS A 590 -0.26 -22.21 13.65
N LYS A 591 -1.28 -22.65 14.38
CA LYS A 591 -1.59 -24.07 14.58
C LYS A 591 -3.08 -24.29 14.40
N ASP A 592 -3.46 -25.32 13.65
CA ASP A 592 -4.87 -25.67 13.38
C ASP A 592 -5.66 -24.51 12.75
N GLY A 593 -4.98 -23.67 11.95
CA GLY A 593 -5.57 -22.49 11.30
C GLY A 593 -5.54 -21.21 12.13
N GLU A 594 -5.25 -21.27 13.42
CA GLU A 594 -5.32 -20.13 14.34
C GLU A 594 -3.94 -19.56 14.67
N TRP A 595 -3.83 -18.23 14.64
CA TRP A 595 -2.65 -17.50 15.09
C TRP A 595 -2.63 -17.30 16.60
N LYS A 596 -1.47 -17.53 17.23
CA LYS A 596 -1.23 -17.32 18.65
C LYS A 596 0.05 -16.51 18.85
N ASN A 597 -0.02 -15.51 19.72
CA ASN A 597 1.17 -14.80 20.20
C ASN A 597 1.99 -15.76 21.09
N ILE A 598 2.99 -16.40 20.47
CA ILE A 598 3.92 -17.30 21.14
C ILE A 598 5.31 -16.87 20.70
N HIS A 599 6.21 -16.77 21.69
CA HIS A 599 7.61 -16.49 21.47
C HIS A 599 8.44 -17.74 21.71
N GLY A 600 9.46 -17.94 20.90
CA GLY A 600 10.40 -19.04 21.06
C GLY A 600 11.48 -19.02 19.98
N GLN A 601 12.46 -19.91 20.11
CA GLN A 601 13.63 -19.93 19.24
C GLN A 601 13.58 -21.04 18.20
N MET A 602 14.13 -20.75 17.03
CA MET A 602 14.41 -21.73 15.99
C MET A 602 15.81 -21.51 15.45
N THR A 603 16.53 -22.59 15.13
CA THR A 603 17.90 -22.52 14.62
C THR A 603 17.95 -22.93 13.17
N LEU A 604 18.75 -22.23 12.36
CA LEU A 604 18.88 -22.51 10.92
C LEU A 604 19.55 -23.85 10.65
N ASP A 605 20.40 -24.36 11.56
CA ASP A 605 21.10 -25.64 11.42
C ASP A 605 20.16 -26.85 11.28
N LYS A 606 18.86 -26.65 11.48
CA LYS A 606 17.82 -27.66 11.26
C LYS A 606 17.34 -27.72 9.80
N PHE A 607 17.82 -26.81 8.95
CA PHE A 607 17.43 -26.69 7.55
C PHE A 607 18.64 -26.85 6.63
N LEU A 608 18.49 -27.63 5.57
CA LEU A 608 19.39 -27.55 4.44
C LEU A 608 19.14 -26.23 3.69
N THR A 609 20.19 -25.52 3.29
CA THR A 609 20.02 -24.19 2.65
C THR A 609 20.68 -24.16 1.27
N PHE A 610 19.91 -23.72 0.28
CA PHE A 610 20.37 -23.37 -1.05
C PHE A 610 20.15 -21.87 -1.30
N SER A 611 21.07 -21.26 -2.03
CA SER A 611 21.03 -19.87 -2.44
C SER A 611 21.08 -19.79 -3.96
N ALA A 612 20.34 -18.83 -4.51
CA ALA A 612 20.22 -18.64 -5.95
C ALA A 612 20.14 -17.16 -6.32
N VAL A 613 20.39 -16.90 -7.60
CA VAL A 613 20.05 -15.63 -8.25
C VAL A 613 19.06 -15.88 -9.38
N ALA A 614 18.25 -14.89 -9.73
CA ALA A 614 17.30 -14.99 -10.85
C ALA A 614 17.30 -13.74 -11.74
N TYR A 615 17.19 -13.93 -13.06
CA TYR A 615 17.22 -12.84 -14.04
C TYR A 615 16.61 -13.20 -15.41
N LEU A 616 16.43 -12.20 -16.28
CA LEU A 616 16.00 -12.42 -17.67
C LEU A 616 17.14 -12.87 -18.58
N PHE A 617 16.91 -13.97 -19.30
CA PHE A 617 17.82 -14.51 -20.31
C PHE A 617 17.72 -13.67 -21.60
N THR A 618 18.84 -13.13 -22.08
CA THR A 618 18.85 -12.19 -23.23
C THR A 618 19.96 -12.40 -24.26
N THR A 619 20.88 -13.36 -24.04
CA THR A 619 22.07 -13.54 -24.92
C THR A 619 22.08 -14.90 -25.63
N ASP A 620 22.99 -15.09 -26.58
CA ASP A 620 23.26 -16.41 -27.18
C ASP A 620 23.65 -17.43 -26.10
N PHE A 621 23.23 -18.68 -26.26
CA PHE A 621 23.28 -19.71 -25.22
C PHE A 621 24.70 -20.01 -24.73
N ASP A 622 25.67 -20.09 -25.65
CA ASP A 622 27.06 -20.40 -25.28
C ASP A 622 27.67 -19.29 -24.41
N ASN A 623 27.39 -18.03 -24.75
CA ASN A 623 27.79 -16.88 -23.94
C ASN A 623 27.05 -16.86 -22.59
N GLU A 624 25.78 -17.26 -22.58
CA GLU A 624 25.01 -17.33 -21.35
C GLU A 624 25.57 -18.38 -20.38
N TYR A 625 25.92 -19.58 -20.85
CA TYR A 625 26.42 -20.65 -20.00
C TYR A 625 27.70 -20.24 -19.24
N THR A 626 28.69 -19.66 -19.94
CA THR A 626 29.91 -19.15 -19.30
C THR A 626 29.61 -18.00 -18.34
N SER A 627 28.82 -17.02 -18.76
CA SER A 627 28.50 -15.86 -17.91
C SER A 627 27.66 -16.22 -16.68
N ALA A 628 26.82 -17.26 -16.75
CA ALA A 628 26.08 -17.77 -15.60
C ALA A 628 27.01 -18.43 -14.59
N ALA A 629 28.06 -19.13 -15.04
CA ALA A 629 29.08 -19.68 -14.16
C ALA A 629 29.89 -18.58 -13.46
N GLU A 630 30.29 -17.52 -14.19
CA GLU A 630 30.92 -16.33 -13.60
C GLU A 630 30.03 -15.68 -12.56
N LEU A 631 28.73 -15.55 -12.85
CA LEU A 631 27.76 -15.01 -11.93
C LEU A 631 27.66 -15.84 -10.65
N LEU A 632 27.57 -17.18 -10.75
CA LEU A 632 27.53 -18.08 -9.59
C LEU A 632 28.74 -17.91 -8.66
N VAL A 633 29.92 -17.71 -9.25
CA VAL A 633 31.16 -17.45 -8.49
C VAL A 633 31.11 -16.07 -7.83
N HIS A 634 30.72 -15.03 -8.58
CA HIS A 634 30.64 -13.65 -8.08
C HIS A 634 29.61 -13.47 -6.96
N SER A 635 28.42 -14.03 -7.14
CA SER A 635 27.31 -14.00 -6.18
C SER A 635 27.52 -14.96 -5.01
N ASN A 636 28.42 -15.94 -5.16
CA ASN A 636 28.59 -17.08 -4.26
C ASN A 636 27.26 -17.80 -3.99
N THR A 637 26.53 -18.10 -5.07
CA THR A 637 25.27 -18.85 -5.03
C THR A 637 25.43 -20.25 -5.64
N GLN A 638 24.52 -21.16 -5.27
CA GLN A 638 24.55 -22.54 -5.75
C GLN A 638 23.80 -22.71 -7.08
N LEU A 639 22.80 -21.86 -7.33
CA LEU A 639 21.91 -21.94 -8.50
C LEU A 639 21.77 -20.56 -9.16
N ALA A 640 21.50 -20.56 -10.47
CA ALA A 640 21.04 -19.37 -11.19
C ALA A 640 19.84 -19.73 -12.06
N PHE A 641 18.74 -19.01 -11.88
CA PHE A 641 17.51 -19.13 -12.65
C PHE A 641 17.48 -18.04 -13.73
N ALA A 642 17.69 -18.42 -14.99
CA ALA A 642 17.58 -17.49 -16.12
C ALA A 642 16.28 -17.74 -16.89
N LEU A 643 15.48 -16.69 -17.04
CA LEU A 643 14.15 -16.76 -17.63
C LEU A 643 14.12 -16.22 -19.06
N GLU A 644 13.87 -17.11 -20.02
CA GLU A 644 13.61 -16.75 -21.40
C GLU A 644 12.11 -16.50 -21.57
N ILE A 645 11.70 -15.23 -21.45
CA ILE A 645 10.30 -14.83 -21.53
C ILE A 645 9.84 -14.68 -22.98
N LYS A 646 8.76 -15.39 -23.31
CA LYS A 646 8.08 -15.40 -24.60
C LYS A 646 6.58 -15.25 -24.40
N GLU A 647 5.88 -14.75 -25.42
CA GLU A 647 4.41 -14.67 -25.38
C GLU A 647 3.75 -16.03 -25.12
N LYS A 648 4.34 -17.09 -25.68
CA LYS A 648 3.99 -18.48 -25.38
C LYS A 648 5.23 -19.31 -25.16
N ASN A 649 5.14 -20.28 -24.25
CA ASN A 649 6.19 -21.28 -23.99
C ASN A 649 7.52 -20.64 -23.54
N SER A 650 7.44 -19.75 -22.55
CA SER A 650 8.62 -19.24 -21.85
C SER A 650 9.44 -20.39 -21.25
N VAL A 651 10.77 -20.24 -21.11
CA VAL A 651 11.66 -21.30 -20.63
C VAL A 651 12.41 -20.83 -19.40
N MET A 652 12.54 -21.67 -18.39
CA MET A 652 13.43 -21.42 -17.25
C MET A 652 14.67 -22.31 -17.36
N HIS A 653 15.82 -21.66 -17.41
CA HIS A 653 17.14 -22.27 -17.42
C HIS A 653 17.72 -22.27 -16.00
N ILE A 654 18.20 -23.42 -15.54
CA ILE A 654 18.74 -23.61 -14.19
C ILE A 654 20.22 -23.98 -14.32
N PHE A 655 21.11 -23.04 -14.03
CA PHE A 655 22.55 -23.28 -13.97
C PHE A 655 22.95 -23.63 -12.55
N THR A 656 23.90 -24.55 -12.40
CA THR A 656 24.26 -25.15 -11.11
C THR A 656 25.76 -25.00 -10.87
N ALA A 657 26.14 -24.68 -9.63
CA ALA A 657 27.55 -24.45 -9.28
C ALA A 657 28.34 -25.74 -9.01
N ASN A 658 27.65 -26.83 -8.66
CA ASN A 658 28.26 -28.13 -8.35
C ASN A 658 27.23 -29.27 -8.42
N THR A 659 27.69 -30.52 -8.27
CA THR A 659 26.85 -31.72 -8.33
C THR A 659 25.72 -31.73 -7.29
N VAL A 660 25.94 -31.19 -6.09
CA VAL A 660 24.88 -31.12 -5.06
C VAL A 660 23.76 -30.18 -5.49
N ALA A 661 24.11 -29.02 -6.04
CA ALA A 661 23.15 -28.07 -6.61
C ALA A 661 22.43 -28.66 -7.84
N TYR A 662 23.13 -29.43 -8.67
CA TYR A 662 22.54 -30.13 -9.81
C TYR A 662 21.47 -31.15 -9.38
N ASN A 663 21.77 -32.01 -8.41
CA ASN A 663 20.80 -32.98 -7.90
C ASN A 663 19.57 -32.29 -7.27
N PHE A 664 19.79 -31.17 -6.59
CA PHE A 664 18.69 -30.37 -6.05
C PHE A 664 17.84 -29.73 -7.17
N ALA A 665 18.48 -29.25 -8.24
CA ALA A 665 17.76 -28.74 -9.42
C ALA A 665 16.93 -29.83 -10.11
N GLU A 666 17.43 -31.08 -10.18
CA GLU A 666 16.66 -32.22 -10.71
C GLU A 666 15.41 -32.49 -9.87
N TYR A 667 15.52 -32.42 -8.54
CA TYR A 667 14.37 -32.49 -7.65
C TYR A 667 13.37 -31.37 -7.93
N LEU A 668 13.82 -30.11 -8.09
CA LEU A 668 12.95 -28.97 -8.39
C LEU A 668 12.20 -29.17 -9.73
N LEU A 669 12.85 -29.75 -10.73
CA LEU A 669 12.21 -30.06 -12.01
C LEU A 669 11.13 -31.13 -11.87
N GLU A 670 11.32 -32.12 -10.99
CA GLU A 670 10.31 -33.14 -10.71
C GLU A 670 9.08 -32.53 -10.03
N THR A 671 9.26 -31.65 -9.05
CA THR A 671 8.14 -30.99 -8.34
C THR A 671 7.36 -30.03 -9.24
N MET A 672 8.01 -29.46 -10.26
CA MET A 672 7.42 -28.48 -11.19
C MET A 672 7.07 -29.05 -12.57
N ARG A 673 7.09 -30.38 -12.74
CA ARG A 673 6.89 -31.06 -14.04
C ARG A 673 5.55 -30.73 -14.73
N ASN A 674 4.54 -30.36 -13.96
CA ASN A 674 3.20 -30.02 -14.46
C ASN A 674 3.02 -28.52 -14.80
N SER A 675 4.08 -27.72 -14.79
CA SER A 675 3.99 -26.27 -15.04
C SER A 675 3.57 -25.89 -16.45
N HIS A 676 3.67 -26.79 -17.43
CA HIS A 676 3.63 -26.47 -18.86
C HIS A 676 4.69 -25.44 -19.31
N LEU A 677 5.59 -25.02 -18.41
CA LEU A 677 6.74 -24.17 -18.65
C LEU A 677 7.98 -25.06 -18.77
N PRO A 678 8.65 -25.12 -19.93
CA PRO A 678 9.87 -25.91 -20.07
C PRO A 678 10.94 -25.49 -19.06
N LEU A 679 11.44 -26.46 -18.28
CA LEU A 679 12.56 -26.31 -17.36
C LEU A 679 13.79 -27.02 -17.95
N LYS A 680 14.93 -26.32 -18.04
CA LYS A 680 16.19 -26.88 -18.53
C LYS A 680 17.27 -26.75 -17.47
N ILE A 681 17.84 -27.87 -17.04
CA ILE A 681 18.93 -27.89 -16.04
C ILE A 681 20.25 -28.08 -16.75
N TYR A 682 21.27 -27.36 -16.30
CA TYR A 682 22.62 -27.44 -16.82
C TYR A 682 23.58 -27.93 -15.75
N LYS A 683 24.44 -28.86 -16.14
CA LYS A 683 25.51 -29.41 -15.28
C LYS A 683 26.52 -28.31 -14.91
N PRO A 684 27.19 -28.44 -13.76
CA PRO A 684 28.27 -27.54 -13.39
C PRO A 684 29.40 -27.59 -14.40
N ILE A 685 30.06 -26.45 -14.62
CA ILE A 685 31.29 -26.33 -15.41
C ILE A 685 32.46 -26.90 -14.63
#